data_AF-A0A498H8Z5-F1
#
_entry.id   AF-A0A498H8Z5-F1
#
_cell.length_a   1.000
_cell.length_b   1.000
_cell.length_c   1.000
_cell.angle_alpha   90.00
_cell.angle_beta   90.00
_cell.angle_gamma   90.00
#
_symmetry.space_group_name_H-M   'P 1'
#
loop_
_entity.id
_entity.type
_entity.pdbx_description
1 polymer ?
#
loop_
_entity_poly.entity_id
_entity_poly.type
_entity_poly.pdbx_seq_one_letter_code
_entity_poly.pdbx_strand_id
1 'polypeptide(L)'
;MALAKQIIGSSLIEKSEFFSSSSKLFLARPSLVPSQRRLVHLRRAQRGPVAAISEDLVKIVPVFSAEKPAKLKVRAVVTVRNKIKEDFKEAISKHLDSLTDKIGRNVVLELVSTELDPRTKAPKKSSEGVLKDWSKKSNLKAERVNYTAEFTVDSSFGVPGAITVTNKHQNEFFLETITLEGFACGPLHFPVNSWMQSKKDHPEKRIVFCNKPYLPDQTPDGLKELRQRELKNLRGDGTGVRKLSDRIYDYALYNDLGNPDKGIDLARPTLGGNKIPYPRRCRTGRPPTDTDMLAESRVEKPLPMYVPRDEQFEESKMDTFLFGRLKGVLHNLVPSLMSSFKADKDFRGFADIDSLYSEGVLLKLGLQDEFLKKLPLPSMVSKFQDYNQGVLKYDTPKILSKDKLCWLRDDEFARQAVAGVNPLSIERLKVFPPESKLDPEVYGPLESALKEEHITPYLYGMTVHQALDENKLYMVDYHDVYLPFLDRINALDGRKAYATRTLYFLTPTGVLKPIAIELTLPNTGPSSRSKRVLTPAVDATTNWMWQLAKAHVCANDAGVHQLVHHWLRTHATLEPFILAAHRQLSAMHPIYKLLDPHMRYTLEINKLARQILINADGVIESCFTPGRYAMEISSSAYQTWRFDTQSLPADLVQR
;
A
#
# COMPACT_ATOMS: atom_id res chain seq x y z
N MET A 1 15.48 -6.81 0.13
CA MET A 1 14.23 -7.12 -0.62
C MET A 1 13.18 -7.85 0.23
N ALA A 2 13.52 -8.96 0.89
CA ALA A 2 12.64 -9.58 1.90
C ALA A 2 12.27 -8.63 3.04
N LEU A 3 13.20 -7.74 3.42
CA LEU A 3 13.03 -6.68 4.42
C LEU A 3 11.91 -5.69 4.11
N ALA A 4 11.91 -5.11 2.90
CA ALA A 4 10.88 -4.18 2.47
C ALA A 4 9.53 -4.88 2.30
N LYS A 5 9.51 -6.13 1.78
CA LYS A 5 8.27 -6.94 1.72
C LYS A 5 7.70 -7.29 3.10
N GLN A 6 8.55 -7.53 4.10
CA GLN A 6 8.13 -7.79 5.49
C GLN A 6 7.66 -6.51 6.20
N ILE A 7 8.28 -5.36 5.91
CA ILE A 7 7.87 -4.05 6.46
C ILE A 7 6.58 -3.54 5.80
N ILE A 8 6.38 -3.77 4.49
CA ILE A 8 5.28 -3.16 3.72
C ILE A 8 4.03 -4.08 3.63
N GLY A 9 4.18 -5.34 4.03
CA GLY A 9 3.08 -6.31 4.11
C GLY A 9 2.74 -6.94 2.77
N SER A 10 2.42 -8.23 2.79
CA SER A 10 1.96 -8.98 1.63
C SER A 10 0.55 -8.58 1.21
N SER A 11 0.33 -8.46 -0.10
CA SER A 11 -0.99 -8.60 -0.73
C SER A 11 -1.56 -9.98 -0.39
N LEU A 12 -2.70 -10.02 0.32
CA LEU A 12 -3.50 -11.22 0.48
C LEU A 12 -4.26 -11.45 -0.85
N ILE A 13 -3.65 -12.18 -1.77
CA ILE A 13 -4.43 -12.91 -2.78
C ILE A 13 -4.66 -14.29 -2.15
N GLU A 14 -5.92 -14.58 -1.83
CA GLU A 14 -6.35 -15.92 -1.45
C GLU A 14 -5.92 -16.92 -2.52
N LYS A 15 -5.15 -17.92 -2.10
CA LYS A 15 -4.77 -19.04 -2.95
C LYS A 15 -6.00 -19.90 -3.15
N SER A 16 -6.54 -19.94 -4.37
CA SER A 16 -7.36 -21.07 -4.80
C SER A 16 -6.46 -22.30 -4.94
N GLU A 17 -6.68 -23.31 -4.12
CA GLU A 17 -6.03 -24.62 -4.23
C GLU A 17 -6.56 -25.34 -5.47
N PHE A 18 -5.72 -25.48 -6.51
CA PHE A 18 -5.96 -26.43 -7.59
C PHE A 18 -5.12 -27.69 -7.33
N PHE A 19 -5.83 -28.80 -7.11
CA PHE A 19 -5.25 -30.13 -7.02
C PHE A 19 -4.58 -30.52 -8.34
N SER A 20 -3.33 -31.01 -8.25
CA SER A 20 -2.65 -31.66 -9.35
C SER A 20 -3.15 -33.10 -9.51
N SER A 21 -3.54 -33.50 -10.72
CA SER A 21 -3.48 -34.90 -11.14
C SER A 21 -2.61 -35.01 -12.37
N SER A 22 -1.79 -36.04 -12.40
CA SER A 22 -0.81 -36.33 -13.44
C SER A 22 -1.38 -37.25 -14.51
N SER A 23 -0.92 -36.98 -15.75
CA SER A 23 -0.45 -37.95 -16.75
C SER A 23 -1.24 -38.10 -18.07
N LYS A 24 -0.42 -38.01 -19.14
CA LYS A 24 -0.46 -38.60 -20.49
C LYS A 24 -0.93 -37.73 -21.68
N LEU A 25 0.05 -37.56 -22.57
CA LEU A 25 0.03 -37.05 -23.94
C LEU A 25 -1.02 -37.73 -24.83
N PHE A 26 -1.63 -36.99 -25.76
CA PHE A 26 -1.72 -37.32 -27.20
C PHE A 26 -2.16 -36.07 -28.01
N LEU A 27 -1.53 -35.92 -29.18
CA LEU A 27 -1.75 -34.87 -30.20
C LEU A 27 -3.08 -35.06 -30.96
N ALA A 28 -3.82 -33.97 -31.24
CA ALA A 28 -4.43 -33.65 -32.56
C ALA A 28 -5.21 -32.33 -32.53
N ARG A 29 -5.23 -31.63 -33.67
CA ARG A 29 -5.77 -30.29 -33.95
C ARG A 29 -7.28 -30.32 -34.37
N PRO A 30 -7.96 -29.18 -34.65
CA PRO A 30 -9.25 -28.83 -34.05
C PRO A 30 -10.47 -29.05 -34.94
N SER A 31 -11.66 -29.17 -34.34
CA SER A 31 -12.89 -28.45 -34.74
C SER A 31 -14.14 -28.90 -33.97
N LEU A 32 -15.06 -27.93 -33.82
CA LEU A 32 -16.51 -28.03 -33.62
C LEU A 32 -17.09 -28.36 -32.22
N VAL A 33 -17.88 -27.38 -31.78
CA VAL A 33 -18.77 -27.33 -30.60
C VAL A 33 -19.89 -28.38 -30.72
N PRO A 34 -20.28 -29.00 -29.59
CA PRO A 34 -21.71 -29.06 -29.30
C PRO A 34 -22.06 -28.71 -27.84
N SER A 35 -23.16 -27.98 -27.69
CA SER A 35 -23.85 -27.73 -26.43
C SER A 35 -24.43 -29.03 -25.87
N GLN A 36 -24.25 -29.31 -24.58
CA GLN A 36 -25.19 -30.14 -23.84
C GLN A 36 -25.21 -29.78 -22.34
N ARG A 37 -26.43 -29.52 -21.88
CA ARG A 37 -26.85 -29.16 -20.53
C ARG A 37 -26.45 -30.24 -19.52
N ARG A 38 -25.98 -29.84 -18.34
CA ARG A 38 -25.97 -30.69 -17.13
C ARG A 38 -26.73 -30.01 -16.00
N LEU A 39 -27.75 -30.74 -15.52
CA LEU A 39 -28.60 -30.42 -14.38
C LEU A 39 -27.77 -30.28 -13.09
N VAL A 40 -28.14 -29.30 -12.27
CA VAL A 40 -27.70 -29.21 -10.86
C VAL A 40 -28.89 -29.55 -9.96
N HIS A 41 -28.68 -30.51 -9.06
CA HIS A 41 -29.65 -30.92 -8.05
C HIS A 41 -29.88 -29.81 -7.01
N LEU A 42 -31.10 -29.27 -6.96
CA LEU A 42 -31.60 -28.41 -5.90
C LEU A 42 -32.17 -29.25 -4.75
N ARG A 43 -31.67 -29.04 -3.52
CA ARG A 43 -32.26 -29.58 -2.28
C ARG A 43 -33.54 -28.81 -1.93
N ARG A 44 -34.53 -29.60 -1.54
CA ARG A 44 -35.97 -29.32 -1.34
C ARG A 44 -36.21 -28.46 -0.09
N ALA A 45 -36.94 -27.35 -0.22
CA ALA A 45 -37.54 -26.62 0.90
C ALA A 45 -39.04 -27.01 1.02
N GLN A 46 -39.47 -27.40 2.21
CA GLN A 46 -40.87 -27.72 2.52
C GLN A 46 -41.75 -26.45 2.53
N ARG A 47 -42.89 -26.51 1.81
CA ARG A 47 -44.00 -25.56 1.91
C ARG A 47 -45.11 -26.18 2.77
N GLY A 48 -45.63 -25.41 3.73
CA GLY A 48 -46.92 -25.62 4.40
C GLY A 48 -47.95 -24.57 3.96
N PRO A 49 -49.25 -24.77 4.23
CA PRO A 49 -50.31 -24.53 3.25
C PRO A 49 -50.86 -23.10 3.19
N VAL A 50 -51.33 -22.79 1.98
CA VAL A 50 -52.09 -21.61 1.55
C VAL A 50 -53.54 -21.75 2.01
N ALA A 51 -54.13 -20.69 2.56
CA ALA A 51 -55.56 -20.57 2.80
C ALA A 51 -56.18 -19.48 1.91
N ALA A 52 -57.37 -19.83 1.42
CA ALA A 52 -58.25 -19.27 0.40
C ALA A 52 -58.37 -17.73 0.25
N ILE A 53 -58.56 -17.36 -1.02
CA ILE A 53 -59.08 -16.09 -1.53
C ILE A 53 -60.59 -16.03 -1.22
N SER A 54 -61.05 -14.89 -0.72
CA SER A 54 -62.46 -14.49 -0.79
C SER A 54 -62.52 -13.14 -1.51
N GLU A 55 -63.11 -13.12 -2.69
CA GLU A 55 -63.59 -11.90 -3.33
C GLU A 55 -64.87 -11.48 -2.63
N ASP A 56 -64.90 -10.26 -2.08
CA ASP A 56 -66.14 -9.51 -1.94
C ASP A 56 -65.86 -8.03 -2.17
N LEU A 57 -66.41 -7.56 -3.28
CA LEU A 57 -66.38 -6.19 -3.78
C LEU A 57 -67.51 -5.41 -3.11
N VAL A 58 -67.16 -4.49 -2.20
CA VAL A 58 -68.08 -3.40 -1.79
C VAL A 58 -67.39 -2.07 -2.03
N LYS A 59 -67.88 -1.34 -3.04
CA LYS A 59 -67.60 0.08 -3.26
C LYS A 59 -68.13 0.88 -2.07
N ILE A 60 -67.24 1.46 -1.27
CA ILE A 60 -67.56 2.59 -0.40
C ILE A 60 -66.50 3.66 -0.63
N VAL A 61 -66.95 4.81 -1.13
CA VAL A 61 -66.19 6.05 -1.23
C VAL A 61 -65.99 6.60 0.19
N PRO A 62 -64.77 6.92 0.64
CA PRO A 62 -64.59 7.84 1.75
C PRO A 62 -64.20 9.22 1.23
N VAL A 63 -65.15 10.12 1.46
CA VAL A 63 -65.02 11.56 1.67
C VAL A 63 -63.61 11.96 2.13
N PHE A 64 -63.03 12.97 1.47
CA PHE A 64 -61.83 13.68 1.93
C PHE A 64 -62.05 14.23 3.33
N SER A 65 -61.45 13.57 4.33
CA SER A 65 -61.09 14.19 5.59
C SER A 65 -59.57 14.21 5.67
N ALA A 66 -58.99 15.31 6.13
CA ALA A 66 -57.55 15.45 6.31
C ALA A 66 -57.09 14.51 7.43
N GLU A 67 -56.81 13.25 7.08
CA GLU A 67 -56.24 12.28 8.01
C GLU A 67 -54.83 12.72 8.40
N LYS A 68 -54.57 12.75 9.71
CA LYS A 68 -53.22 12.90 10.25
C LYS A 68 -52.35 11.79 9.63
N PRO A 69 -51.14 12.10 9.14
CA PRO A 69 -50.28 11.08 8.52
C PRO A 69 -50.08 9.91 9.48
N ALA A 70 -50.36 8.70 9.00
CA ALA A 70 -50.18 7.48 9.77
C ALA A 70 -48.70 7.37 10.18
N LYS A 71 -48.44 7.14 11.47
CA LYS A 71 -47.07 7.07 12.01
C LYS A 71 -46.49 5.66 11.81
N LEU A 72 -45.34 5.58 11.15
CA LEU A 72 -44.58 4.36 10.91
C LEU A 72 -43.50 4.20 12.00
N LYS A 73 -43.47 3.03 12.66
CA LYS A 73 -42.38 2.65 13.56
C LYS A 73 -41.26 2.00 12.76
N VAL A 74 -40.05 2.53 12.91
CA VAL A 74 -38.84 2.10 12.20
C VAL A 74 -37.78 1.71 13.21
N ARG A 75 -37.01 0.66 12.92
CA ARG A 75 -35.92 0.17 13.76
C ARG A 75 -34.60 0.26 13.01
N ALA A 76 -33.59 0.88 13.61
CA ALA A 76 -32.20 0.77 13.18
C ALA A 76 -31.48 -0.29 14.01
N VAL A 77 -30.76 -1.19 13.34
CA VAL A 77 -29.75 -2.07 13.93
C VAL A 77 -28.38 -1.50 13.59
N VAL A 78 -27.59 -1.20 14.60
CA VAL A 78 -26.29 -0.52 14.49
C VAL A 78 -25.20 -1.47 14.97
N THR A 79 -24.28 -1.84 14.08
CA THR A 79 -23.17 -2.74 14.41
C THR A 79 -21.91 -1.93 14.68
N VAL A 80 -21.39 -2.04 15.91
CA VAL A 80 -20.15 -1.41 16.37
C VAL A 80 -19.09 -2.49 16.52
N ARG A 81 -17.88 -2.21 16.03
CA ARG A 81 -16.72 -3.08 16.22
C ARG A 81 -15.93 -2.59 17.43
N ASN A 82 -15.74 -3.46 18.40
CA ASN A 82 -14.88 -3.22 19.54
C ASN A 82 -13.40 -3.34 19.13
N LYS A 83 -12.54 -2.57 19.81
CA LYS A 83 -11.10 -2.76 19.73
C LYS A 83 -10.70 -4.14 20.25
N ILE A 84 -9.66 -4.73 19.67
CA ILE A 84 -9.14 -6.05 20.08
C ILE A 84 -8.31 -5.89 21.36
N LYS A 85 -7.58 -4.76 21.46
CA LYS A 85 -6.80 -4.38 22.64
C LYS A 85 -7.45 -3.17 23.31
N GLU A 86 -7.77 -3.31 24.58
CA GLU A 86 -8.33 -2.25 25.41
C GLU A 86 -7.22 -1.77 26.36
N ASP A 87 -6.74 -0.54 26.18
CA ASP A 87 -5.79 0.07 27.13
C ASP A 87 -6.53 0.44 28.43
N PHE A 88 -5.84 0.49 29.57
CA PHE A 88 -6.40 0.82 30.87
C PHE A 88 -7.12 2.18 30.86
N LYS A 89 -6.56 3.18 30.15
CA LYS A 89 -7.22 4.48 29.95
C LYS A 89 -8.51 4.37 29.14
N GLU A 90 -8.54 3.50 28.14
CA GLU A 90 -9.71 3.27 27.30
C GLU A 90 -10.79 2.49 28.05
N ALA A 91 -10.42 1.51 28.87
CA ALA A 91 -11.34 0.77 29.73
C ALA A 91 -12.04 1.69 30.75
N ILE A 92 -11.29 2.59 31.40
CA ILE A 92 -11.84 3.61 32.30
C ILE A 92 -12.79 4.53 31.55
N SER A 93 -12.38 5.00 30.36
CA SER A 93 -13.19 5.94 29.60
C SER A 93 -14.45 5.30 29.00
N LYS A 94 -14.39 4.03 28.58
CA LYS A 94 -15.56 3.25 28.15
C LYS A 94 -16.52 3.02 29.32
N HIS A 95 -15.99 2.81 30.52
CA HIS A 95 -16.79 2.77 31.73
C HIS A 95 -17.47 4.13 32.00
N LEU A 96 -16.73 5.23 31.84
CA LEU A 96 -17.28 6.59 31.99
C LEU A 96 -18.38 6.90 30.94
N ASP A 97 -18.18 6.49 29.69
CA ASP A 97 -19.17 6.60 28.62
C ASP A 97 -20.41 5.75 28.93
N SER A 98 -20.23 4.54 29.46
CA SER A 98 -21.34 3.68 29.91
C SER A 98 -22.16 4.28 31.08
N LEU A 99 -21.51 5.04 31.97
CA LEU A 99 -22.16 5.72 33.09
C LEU A 99 -22.88 6.98 32.62
N THR A 100 -22.31 7.73 31.67
CA THR A 100 -22.89 8.99 31.17
C THR A 100 -24.00 8.81 30.13
N ASP A 101 -24.07 7.65 29.46
CA ASP A 101 -25.21 7.25 28.62
C ASP A 101 -26.53 7.17 29.41
N LYS A 102 -26.46 6.81 30.71
CA LYS A 102 -27.62 6.83 31.61
C LYS A 102 -28.09 8.25 31.97
N ILE A 103 -27.28 9.27 31.66
CA ILE A 103 -27.50 10.69 31.99
C ILE A 103 -27.69 11.52 30.70
N GLY A 104 -27.92 10.87 29.54
CA GLY A 104 -28.31 11.54 28.29
C GLY A 104 -27.15 11.94 27.36
N ARG A 105 -25.91 11.54 27.66
CA ARG A 105 -24.79 11.58 26.69
C ARG A 105 -24.77 10.29 25.87
N ASN A 106 -25.55 10.27 24.79
CA ASN A 106 -25.79 9.04 24.02
C ASN A 106 -25.38 9.23 22.55
N VAL A 107 -25.27 8.13 21.81
CA VAL A 107 -25.19 8.18 20.35
C VAL A 107 -26.58 8.43 19.78
N VAL A 108 -26.69 9.45 18.93
CA VAL A 108 -27.96 9.88 18.33
C VAL A 108 -27.90 9.74 16.82
N LEU A 109 -28.99 9.21 16.26
CA LEU A 109 -29.22 9.06 14.84
C LEU A 109 -30.40 9.95 14.41
N GLU A 110 -30.33 10.51 13.21
CA GLU A 110 -31.44 11.24 12.58
C GLU A 110 -31.51 10.81 11.11
N LEU A 111 -32.66 10.27 10.70
CA LEU A 111 -32.88 9.80 9.34
C LEU A 111 -33.13 11.00 8.42
N VAL A 112 -32.58 10.95 7.21
CA VAL A 112 -32.80 11.97 6.18
C VAL A 112 -33.38 11.30 4.94
N SER A 113 -34.54 11.82 4.49
CA SER A 113 -35.23 11.32 3.32
C SER A 113 -34.54 11.70 2.02
N THR A 114 -34.77 10.89 1.00
CA THR A 114 -34.47 11.22 -0.40
C THR A 114 -35.35 12.35 -0.95
N GLU A 115 -36.48 12.63 -0.29
CA GLU A 115 -37.46 13.63 -0.69
C GLU A 115 -37.31 14.95 0.08
N LEU A 116 -37.71 16.04 -0.57
CA LEU A 116 -37.86 17.35 0.07
C LEU A 116 -39.26 17.48 0.69
N ASP A 117 -39.33 18.22 1.78
CA ASP A 117 -40.59 18.72 2.31
C ASP A 117 -41.18 19.75 1.33
N PRO A 118 -42.42 19.58 0.84
CA PRO A 118 -43.02 20.48 -0.13
C PRO A 118 -43.11 21.94 0.35
N ARG A 119 -43.23 22.18 1.66
CA ARG A 119 -43.37 23.50 2.29
C ARG A 119 -42.03 24.17 2.51
N THR A 120 -41.08 23.46 3.14
CA THR A 120 -39.79 24.07 3.52
C THR A 120 -38.74 23.99 2.41
N LYS A 121 -38.97 23.14 1.39
CA LYS A 121 -37.99 22.77 0.36
C LYS A 121 -36.68 22.20 0.94
N ALA A 122 -36.69 21.79 2.20
CA ALA A 122 -35.57 21.15 2.87
C ALA A 122 -35.76 19.62 2.92
N PRO A 123 -34.70 18.82 3.10
CA PRO A 123 -34.83 17.38 3.26
C PRO A 123 -35.73 17.03 4.46
N LYS A 124 -36.66 16.08 4.30
CA LYS A 124 -37.46 15.57 5.43
C LYS A 124 -36.54 14.84 6.41
N LYS A 125 -36.67 15.14 7.71
CA LYS A 125 -35.86 14.55 8.79
C LYS A 125 -36.74 13.90 9.85
N SER A 126 -36.27 12.79 10.41
CA SER A 126 -36.96 12.15 11.54
C SER A 126 -36.68 12.90 12.85
N SER A 127 -37.41 12.57 13.91
CA SER A 127 -36.95 12.85 15.27
C SER A 127 -35.63 12.14 15.56
N GLU A 128 -34.89 12.62 16.55
CA GLU A 128 -33.66 11.98 17.04
C GLU A 128 -33.98 10.57 17.62
N GLY A 129 -33.33 9.55 17.09
CA GLY A 129 -33.34 8.19 17.60
C GLY A 129 -32.09 7.91 18.42
N VAL A 130 -32.28 7.60 19.70
CA VAL A 130 -31.18 7.33 20.64
C VAL A 130 -30.84 5.85 20.62
N LEU A 131 -29.55 5.51 20.54
CA LEU A 131 -29.11 4.12 20.69
C LEU A 131 -29.43 3.61 22.10
N LYS A 132 -30.10 2.45 22.17
CA LYS A 132 -30.47 1.80 23.42
C LYS A 132 -29.40 0.79 23.88
N ASP A 133 -29.37 0.57 25.19
CA ASP A 133 -28.57 -0.47 25.87
C ASP A 133 -27.04 -0.34 25.70
N TRP A 134 -26.51 0.86 25.39
CA TRP A 134 -25.08 1.09 25.31
C TRP A 134 -24.37 0.67 26.60
N SER A 135 -24.86 1.17 27.74
CA SER A 135 -24.31 0.85 29.06
C SER A 135 -24.39 -0.62 29.45
N LYS A 136 -25.39 -1.36 28.97
CA LYS A 136 -25.58 -2.78 29.33
C LYS A 136 -24.65 -3.68 28.52
N LYS A 137 -24.36 -3.29 27.28
CA LYS A 137 -23.58 -4.07 26.32
C LYS A 137 -22.11 -3.65 26.25
N SER A 138 -21.70 -2.56 26.90
CA SER A 138 -20.32 -2.06 26.89
C SER A 138 -19.29 -3.05 27.44
N ASN A 139 -19.71 -3.96 28.35
CA ASN A 139 -18.82 -4.97 28.96
C ASN A 139 -18.74 -6.28 28.17
N LEU A 140 -19.43 -6.39 27.02
CA LEU A 140 -19.36 -7.59 26.19
C LEU A 140 -17.99 -7.70 25.53
N LYS A 141 -17.33 -8.85 25.69
CA LYS A 141 -16.06 -9.18 25.04
C LYS A 141 -16.21 -9.62 23.58
N ALA A 142 -17.36 -9.35 22.95
CA ALA A 142 -17.59 -9.67 21.54
C ALA A 142 -16.87 -8.64 20.65
N GLU A 143 -16.29 -9.10 19.55
CA GLU A 143 -15.66 -8.22 18.55
C GLU A 143 -16.68 -7.27 17.91
N ARG A 144 -17.90 -7.74 17.69
CA ARG A 144 -19.02 -6.96 17.12
C ARG A 144 -20.19 -6.93 18.09
N VAL A 145 -20.73 -5.74 18.31
CA VAL A 145 -21.88 -5.51 19.20
C VAL A 145 -22.98 -4.79 18.44
N ASN A 146 -24.20 -5.34 18.52
CA ASN A 146 -25.38 -4.76 17.89
C ASN A 146 -26.19 -3.93 18.89
N TYR A 147 -26.42 -2.68 18.52
CA TYR A 147 -27.29 -1.73 19.20
C TYR A 147 -28.54 -1.47 18.36
N THR A 148 -29.56 -0.91 19.00
CA THR A 148 -30.83 -0.61 18.34
C THR A 148 -31.28 0.81 18.64
N ALA A 149 -31.84 1.49 17.65
CA ALA A 149 -32.55 2.75 17.82
C ALA A 149 -33.93 2.65 17.16
N GLU A 150 -34.92 3.29 17.74
CA GLU A 150 -36.29 3.31 17.23
C GLU A 150 -36.67 4.72 16.80
N PHE A 151 -37.41 4.82 15.71
CA PHE A 151 -37.90 6.07 15.15
C PHE A 151 -39.40 5.96 14.91
N THR A 152 -40.07 7.11 15.01
CA THR A 152 -41.44 7.26 14.52
C THR A 152 -41.42 8.30 13.42
N VAL A 153 -41.72 7.90 12.19
CA VAL A 153 -41.74 8.78 11.02
C VAL A 153 -43.13 8.82 10.41
N ASP A 154 -43.50 9.92 9.79
CA ASP A 154 -44.78 10.01 9.07
C ASP A 154 -44.78 9.06 7.85
N SER A 155 -45.94 8.52 7.49
CA SER A 155 -46.08 7.67 6.29
C SER A 155 -45.65 8.39 5.00
N SER A 156 -45.71 9.72 4.99
CA SER A 156 -45.24 10.58 3.92
C SER A 156 -43.74 10.90 3.97
N PHE A 157 -42.97 10.28 4.87
CA PHE A 157 -41.53 10.52 5.01
C PHE A 157 -40.73 10.16 3.74
N GLY A 158 -41.23 9.21 2.94
CA GLY A 158 -40.51 8.68 1.78
C GLY A 158 -39.44 7.66 2.19
N VAL A 159 -38.44 7.48 1.32
CA VAL A 159 -37.35 6.51 1.56
C VAL A 159 -36.13 7.22 2.18
N PRO A 160 -35.60 6.75 3.33
CA PRO A 160 -34.34 7.25 3.88
C PRO A 160 -33.17 7.03 2.91
N GLY A 161 -32.44 8.10 2.63
CA GLY A 161 -31.25 8.07 1.79
C GLY A 161 -29.94 8.29 2.56
N ALA A 162 -30.03 8.93 3.72
CA ALA A 162 -28.89 9.17 4.61
C ALA A 162 -29.30 9.10 6.08
N ILE A 163 -28.31 8.93 6.95
CA ILE A 163 -28.43 9.00 8.41
C ILE A 163 -27.36 9.97 8.90
N THR A 164 -27.74 10.92 9.75
CA THR A 164 -26.75 11.71 10.48
C THR A 164 -26.50 11.10 11.85
N VAL A 165 -25.23 11.00 12.25
CA VAL A 165 -24.79 10.36 13.49
C VAL A 165 -24.10 11.42 14.36
N THR A 166 -24.51 11.51 15.62
CA THR A 166 -23.87 12.36 16.63
C THR A 166 -23.39 11.50 17.78
N ASN A 167 -22.09 11.46 18.01
CA ASN A 167 -21.50 10.79 19.15
C ASN A 167 -21.35 11.78 20.31
N LYS A 168 -22.21 11.68 21.33
CA LYS A 168 -22.10 12.52 22.54
C LYS A 168 -21.22 11.89 23.65
N HIS A 169 -20.61 10.73 23.39
CA HIS A 169 -19.63 10.11 24.29
C HIS A 169 -18.30 10.87 24.27
N GLN A 170 -17.42 10.58 25.24
CA GLN A 170 -16.08 11.16 25.30
C GLN A 170 -15.17 10.56 24.22
N ASN A 171 -15.29 9.26 23.95
CA ASN A 171 -14.44 8.57 22.99
C ASN A 171 -15.10 8.36 21.63
N GLU A 172 -14.25 8.23 20.62
CA GLU A 172 -14.66 7.66 19.34
C GLU A 172 -14.91 6.15 19.43
N PHE A 173 -15.74 5.64 18.53
CA PHE A 173 -15.97 4.20 18.36
C PHE A 173 -16.02 3.85 16.88
N PHE A 174 -15.75 2.59 16.52
CA PHE A 174 -15.79 2.15 15.13
C PHE A 174 -17.20 1.66 14.75
N LEU A 175 -17.86 2.39 13.86
CA LEU A 175 -19.17 2.04 13.33
C LEU A 175 -18.99 1.26 12.01
N GLU A 176 -19.43 0.00 12.00
CA GLU A 176 -19.27 -0.90 10.86
C GLU A 176 -20.45 -0.73 9.88
N THR A 177 -21.69 -0.91 10.37
CA THR A 177 -22.90 -0.81 9.54
C THR A 177 -24.11 -0.26 10.31
N ILE A 178 -25.07 0.29 9.58
CA ILE A 178 -26.44 0.54 10.06
C ILE A 178 -27.41 -0.15 9.08
N THR A 179 -28.39 -0.89 9.61
CA THR A 179 -29.49 -1.47 8.84
C THR A 179 -30.82 -0.91 9.36
N LEU A 180 -31.63 -0.31 8.48
CA LEU A 180 -32.97 0.17 8.81
C LEU A 180 -34.03 -0.83 8.37
N GLU A 181 -34.97 -1.12 9.26
CA GLU A 181 -36.10 -2.01 9.06
C GLU A 181 -37.42 -1.28 9.33
N GLY A 182 -38.50 -1.72 8.67
CA GLY A 182 -39.84 -1.17 8.87
C GLY A 182 -40.36 -0.30 7.71
N PHE A 183 -39.59 -0.08 6.65
CA PHE A 183 -40.07 0.57 5.42
C PHE A 183 -40.65 -0.44 4.43
N ALA A 184 -41.63 -0.01 3.64
CA ALA A 184 -42.29 -0.85 2.63
C ALA A 184 -41.33 -1.35 1.53
N CYS A 185 -40.22 -0.65 1.29
CA CYS A 185 -39.19 -1.05 0.32
C CYS A 185 -38.24 -2.16 0.82
N GLY A 186 -38.49 -2.72 2.01
CA GLY A 186 -37.61 -3.69 2.66
C GLY A 186 -36.44 -3.04 3.42
N PRO A 187 -35.53 -3.86 3.97
CA PRO A 187 -34.39 -3.38 4.75
C PRO A 187 -33.44 -2.48 3.92
N LEU A 188 -33.00 -1.38 4.52
CA LEU A 188 -32.04 -0.45 3.91
C LEU A 188 -30.69 -0.56 4.60
N HIS A 189 -29.63 -0.74 3.82
CA HIS A 189 -28.27 -0.93 4.33
C HIS A 189 -27.40 0.32 4.14
N PHE A 190 -26.65 0.66 5.19
CA PHE A 190 -25.74 1.79 5.25
C PHE A 190 -24.36 1.26 5.67
N PRO A 191 -23.48 0.92 4.72
CA PRO A 191 -22.11 0.53 5.02
C PRO A 191 -21.35 1.77 5.49
N VAL A 192 -20.69 1.68 6.66
CA VAL A 192 -20.04 2.84 7.28
C VAL A 192 -18.53 2.65 7.36
N ASN A 193 -18.07 1.58 8.01
CA ASN A 193 -16.65 1.26 8.23
C ASN A 193 -15.79 2.49 8.60
N SER A 194 -16.22 3.25 9.61
CA SER A 194 -15.56 4.51 9.99
C SER A 194 -15.57 4.74 11.49
N TRP A 195 -14.51 5.39 11.97
CA TRP A 195 -14.44 5.89 13.34
C TRP A 195 -15.38 7.08 13.51
N MET A 196 -16.29 7.01 14.48
CA MET A 196 -17.25 8.07 14.82
C MET A 196 -16.68 8.93 15.95
N GLN A 197 -16.09 10.07 15.59
CA GLN A 197 -15.45 10.99 16.53
C GLN A 197 -16.45 11.57 17.53
N SER A 198 -15.98 11.88 18.74
CA SER A 198 -16.79 12.60 19.73
C SER A 198 -17.19 13.98 19.22
N LYS A 199 -18.41 14.43 19.56
CA LYS A 199 -18.88 15.79 19.31
C LYS A 199 -17.96 16.87 19.90
N LYS A 200 -17.19 16.53 20.94
CA LYS A 200 -16.19 17.42 21.52
C LYS A 200 -15.06 17.72 20.53
N ASP A 201 -14.62 16.72 19.78
CA ASP A 201 -13.51 16.83 18.84
C ASP A 201 -13.98 17.30 17.46
N HIS A 202 -15.17 16.82 17.05
CA HIS A 202 -15.81 17.11 15.77
C HIS A 202 -17.28 17.52 15.99
N PRO A 203 -17.59 18.83 16.11
CA PRO A 203 -18.94 19.30 16.45
C PRO A 203 -20.01 18.99 15.41
N GLU A 204 -19.61 18.78 14.15
CA GLU A 204 -20.53 18.49 13.05
C GLU A 204 -21.08 17.07 13.10
N LYS A 205 -22.34 16.90 12.67
CA LYS A 205 -22.96 15.57 12.56
C LYS A 205 -22.29 14.79 11.43
N ARG A 206 -21.90 13.54 11.70
CA ARG A 206 -21.36 12.63 10.69
C ARG A 206 -22.46 12.19 9.73
N ILE A 207 -22.19 12.21 8.43
CA ILE A 207 -23.17 11.84 7.40
C ILE A 207 -22.85 10.43 6.90
N VAL A 208 -23.86 9.56 6.89
CA VAL A 208 -23.77 8.20 6.37
C VAL A 208 -24.82 8.02 5.29
N PHE A 209 -24.42 7.60 4.09
CA PHE A 209 -25.33 7.37 2.97
C PHE A 209 -25.76 5.90 2.86
N CYS A 210 -26.93 5.67 2.29
CA CYS A 210 -27.39 4.33 1.93
C CYS A 210 -26.46 3.73 0.85
N ASN A 211 -26.40 2.40 0.75
CA ASN A 211 -25.54 1.72 -0.22
C ASN A 211 -25.91 1.93 -1.70
N LYS A 212 -27.02 2.63 -1.99
CA LYS A 212 -27.45 2.89 -3.37
C LYS A 212 -26.47 3.85 -4.07
N PRO A 213 -25.91 3.48 -5.24
CA PRO A 213 -25.02 4.36 -5.98
C PRO A 213 -25.79 5.45 -6.73
N TYR A 214 -25.23 6.65 -6.80
CA TYR A 214 -25.77 7.77 -7.56
C TYR A 214 -24.66 8.57 -8.23
N LEU A 215 -24.82 8.85 -9.53
CA LEU A 215 -24.10 9.94 -10.18
C LEU A 215 -24.56 11.31 -9.61
N PRO A 216 -23.77 12.38 -9.77
CA PRO A 216 -24.13 13.70 -9.25
C PRO A 216 -25.51 14.20 -9.70
N ASP A 217 -25.84 14.04 -10.98
CA ASP A 217 -27.12 14.39 -11.63
C ASP A 217 -28.29 13.50 -11.18
N GLN A 218 -28.00 12.24 -10.83
CA GLN A 218 -28.97 11.27 -10.33
C GLN A 218 -29.19 11.33 -8.81
N THR A 219 -28.49 12.21 -8.10
CA THR A 219 -28.61 12.31 -6.64
C THR A 219 -30.01 12.82 -6.27
N PRO A 220 -30.79 12.11 -5.44
CA PRO A 220 -32.10 12.57 -5.01
C PRO A 220 -32.03 13.96 -4.36
N ASP A 221 -33.05 14.79 -4.58
CA ASP A 221 -33.04 16.20 -4.14
C ASP A 221 -32.80 16.37 -2.64
N GLY A 222 -33.37 15.49 -1.81
CA GLY A 222 -33.15 15.48 -0.36
C GLY A 222 -31.71 15.18 0.09
N LEU A 223 -30.85 14.67 -0.81
CA LEU A 223 -29.46 14.31 -0.50
C LEU A 223 -28.42 15.22 -1.14
N LYS A 224 -28.80 16.10 -2.09
CA LYS A 224 -27.85 16.93 -2.85
C LYS A 224 -26.98 17.80 -1.94
N GLU A 225 -27.58 18.45 -0.95
CA GLU A 225 -26.85 19.30 0.00
C GLU A 225 -25.91 18.46 0.89
N LEU A 226 -26.38 17.32 1.40
CA LEU A 226 -25.55 16.43 2.23
C LEU A 226 -24.36 15.86 1.46
N ARG A 227 -24.56 15.51 0.18
CA ARG A 227 -23.49 15.04 -0.71
C ARG A 227 -22.38 16.09 -0.83
N GLN A 228 -22.75 17.35 -1.07
CA GLN A 228 -21.81 18.46 -1.20
C GLN A 228 -21.12 18.78 0.14
N ARG A 229 -21.88 18.74 1.23
CA ARG A 229 -21.38 19.01 2.58
C ARG A 229 -20.34 17.98 3.02
N GLU A 230 -20.61 16.69 2.89
CA GLU A 230 -19.62 15.66 3.25
C GLU A 230 -18.34 15.82 2.41
N LEU A 231 -18.45 16.07 1.11
CA LEU A 231 -17.28 16.32 0.26
C LEU A 231 -16.50 17.58 0.69
N LYS A 232 -17.18 18.65 1.11
CA LYS A 232 -16.53 19.84 1.67
C LYS A 232 -15.76 19.49 2.95
N ASN A 233 -16.37 18.70 3.83
CA ASN A 233 -15.76 18.27 5.09
C ASN A 233 -14.52 17.40 4.85
N LEU A 234 -14.58 16.48 3.88
CA LEU A 234 -13.44 15.64 3.50
C LEU A 234 -12.31 16.44 2.86
N ARG A 235 -12.59 17.54 2.17
CA ARG A 235 -11.56 18.43 1.59
C ARG A 235 -10.86 19.30 2.63
N GLY A 236 -11.59 19.72 3.67
CA GLY A 236 -11.15 20.77 4.58
C GLY A 236 -10.96 22.12 3.87
N ASP A 237 -10.17 23.00 4.46
CA ASP A 237 -9.90 24.36 3.98
C ASP A 237 -8.44 24.59 3.50
N GLY A 238 -7.61 23.55 3.55
CA GLY A 238 -6.19 23.62 3.15
C GLY A 238 -5.24 24.21 4.20
N THR A 239 -5.74 24.56 5.39
CA THR A 239 -4.97 25.23 6.46
C THR A 239 -4.86 24.38 7.71
N GLY A 240 -4.08 24.82 8.71
CA GLY A 240 -3.99 24.21 10.04
C GLY A 240 -3.22 22.89 10.13
N VAL A 241 -2.87 22.49 11.35
CA VAL A 241 -2.27 21.19 11.68
C VAL A 241 -3.37 20.13 11.71
N ARG A 242 -3.10 18.96 11.14
CA ARG A 242 -4.05 17.83 11.16
C ARG A 242 -4.01 17.09 12.50
N LYS A 243 -5.18 16.87 13.10
CA LYS A 243 -5.35 16.06 14.31
C LYS A 243 -5.52 14.60 13.92
N LEU A 244 -5.13 13.68 14.81
CA LEU A 244 -5.23 12.23 14.56
C LEU A 244 -6.66 11.74 14.31
N SER A 245 -7.67 12.48 14.77
CA SER A 245 -9.09 12.19 14.57
C SER A 245 -9.67 12.81 13.28
N ASP A 246 -8.93 13.66 12.57
CA ASP A 246 -9.42 14.35 11.37
C ASP A 246 -9.61 13.37 10.20
N ARG A 247 -10.63 13.63 9.37
CA ARG A 247 -10.91 12.91 8.11
C ARG A 247 -10.67 13.80 6.89
N ILE A 248 -9.66 14.68 6.95
CA ILE A 248 -9.37 15.69 5.93
C ILE A 248 -8.29 15.18 4.98
N TYR A 249 -8.65 15.03 3.71
CA TYR A 249 -7.78 14.59 2.63
C TYR A 249 -7.30 15.81 1.87
N ASP A 250 -5.99 16.05 1.83
CA ASP A 250 -5.41 17.16 1.08
C ASP A 250 -3.97 16.87 0.66
N TYR A 251 -3.41 17.70 -0.21
CA TYR A 251 -2.11 17.48 -0.85
C TYR A 251 -0.99 18.30 -0.22
N ALA A 252 0.21 17.74 -0.22
CA ALA A 252 1.44 18.47 0.07
C ALA A 252 2.65 17.86 -0.64
N LEU A 253 3.76 18.61 -0.66
CA LEU A 253 5.05 18.18 -1.21
C LEU A 253 5.74 17.19 -0.26
N TYR A 254 6.70 16.41 -0.76
CA TYR A 254 7.60 15.65 0.10
C TYR A 254 8.70 16.58 0.62
N ASN A 255 8.33 17.41 1.59
CA ASN A 255 9.21 18.31 2.33
C ASN A 255 9.37 17.89 3.81
N ASP A 256 8.93 16.68 4.15
CA ASP A 256 8.94 16.11 5.51
C ASP A 256 9.93 14.95 5.70
N LEU A 257 10.83 14.73 4.73
CA LEU A 257 11.81 13.64 4.75
C LEU A 257 13.11 14.02 5.47
N GLY A 258 13.52 15.28 5.37
CA GLY A 258 14.73 15.80 6.03
C GLY A 258 14.52 16.09 7.52
N ASN A 259 15.62 16.33 8.23
CA ASN A 259 15.61 16.84 9.60
C ASN A 259 16.75 17.85 9.84
N PRO A 260 16.74 19.01 9.17
CA PRO A 260 17.83 19.98 9.22
C PRO A 260 18.08 20.55 10.63
N ASP A 261 17.07 20.58 11.50
CA ASP A 261 17.20 21.01 12.90
C ASP A 261 18.14 20.11 13.72
N LYS A 262 18.32 18.85 13.31
CA LYS A 262 19.28 17.91 13.93
C LYS A 262 20.66 17.96 13.28
N GLY A 263 20.83 18.64 12.16
CA GLY A 263 22.10 18.79 11.45
C GLY A 263 21.95 18.90 9.94
N ILE A 264 22.87 19.63 9.31
CA ILE A 264 22.85 19.91 7.86
C ILE A 264 22.95 18.62 7.01
N ASP A 265 23.59 17.58 7.53
CA ASP A 265 23.68 16.28 6.87
C ASP A 265 22.34 15.54 6.77
N LEU A 266 21.35 15.95 7.57
CA LEU A 266 19.99 15.43 7.55
C LEU A 266 19.05 16.29 6.71
N ALA A 267 19.52 17.40 6.15
CA ALA A 267 18.74 18.17 5.19
C ALA A 267 18.53 17.36 3.90
N ARG A 268 17.31 17.43 3.35
CA ARG A 268 16.94 16.75 2.10
C ARG A 268 16.19 17.72 1.19
N PRO A 269 16.35 17.61 -0.13
CA PRO A 269 15.62 18.45 -1.06
C PRO A 269 14.10 18.17 -0.97
N THR A 270 13.30 19.21 -1.15
CA THR A 270 11.85 19.07 -1.30
C THR A 270 11.51 18.46 -2.66
N LEU A 271 10.70 17.38 -2.66
CA LEU A 271 10.22 16.74 -3.89
C LEU A 271 8.78 17.15 -4.20
N GLY A 272 8.50 17.40 -5.48
CA GLY A 272 7.18 17.78 -6.00
C GLY A 272 7.10 19.19 -6.59
N GLY A 273 8.17 19.99 -6.52
CA GLY A 273 8.26 21.32 -7.14
C GLY A 273 8.69 21.25 -8.61
N ASN A 274 8.84 22.42 -9.25
CA ASN A 274 9.23 22.50 -10.66
C ASN A 274 10.64 21.95 -10.93
N LYS A 275 11.57 22.10 -9.98
CA LYS A 275 12.96 21.64 -10.12
C LYS A 275 13.13 20.13 -9.89
N ILE A 276 12.35 19.57 -8.98
CA ILE A 276 12.44 18.16 -8.56
C ILE A 276 11.00 17.62 -8.56
N PRO A 277 10.45 17.29 -9.74
CA PRO A 277 9.06 16.90 -9.87
C PRO A 277 8.79 15.57 -9.17
N TYR A 278 7.61 15.45 -8.57
CA TYR A 278 7.22 14.26 -7.81
C TYR A 278 5.70 14.24 -7.54
N PRO A 279 5.10 13.06 -7.34
CA PRO A 279 3.73 12.95 -6.84
C PRO A 279 3.53 13.72 -5.54
N ARG A 280 2.29 14.16 -5.29
CA ARG A 280 1.91 14.75 -4.00
C ARG A 280 1.65 13.66 -2.96
N ARG A 281 1.84 14.00 -1.70
CA ARG A 281 1.49 13.17 -0.54
C ARG A 281 0.33 13.76 0.25
N CYS A 282 -0.19 13.02 1.23
CA CYS A 282 -1.18 13.49 2.19
C CYS A 282 -0.62 14.63 3.06
N ARG A 283 -1.32 15.77 3.04
CA ARG A 283 -1.00 16.94 3.88
C ARG A 283 -1.14 16.62 5.36
N THR A 284 -0.17 17.05 6.14
CA THR A 284 -0.14 16.92 7.60
C THR A 284 -0.17 18.28 8.29
N GLY A 285 0.38 19.31 7.64
CA GLY A 285 0.24 20.71 8.06
C GLY A 285 0.97 21.06 9.34
N ARG A 286 1.98 20.28 9.74
CA ARG A 286 2.86 20.61 10.87
C ARG A 286 3.64 21.89 10.55
N PRO A 287 4.12 22.62 11.58
CA PRO A 287 4.94 23.79 11.36
C PRO A 287 6.22 23.44 10.59
N PRO A 288 6.84 24.42 9.93
CA PRO A 288 8.16 24.24 9.34
C PRO A 288 9.22 23.91 10.40
N THR A 289 10.38 23.45 9.95
CA THR A 289 11.58 23.32 10.81
C THR A 289 12.12 24.69 11.19
N ASP A 290 12.88 24.76 12.29
CA ASP A 290 13.46 26.03 12.77
C ASP A 290 14.56 26.54 11.83
N THR A 291 15.26 25.62 11.17
CA THR A 291 16.41 25.90 10.28
C THR A 291 16.04 26.05 8.80
N ASP A 292 14.89 25.53 8.35
CA ASP A 292 14.39 25.65 6.98
C ASP A 292 12.87 25.85 6.95
N MET A 293 12.44 27.05 6.55
CA MET A 293 11.03 27.43 6.45
C MET A 293 10.26 26.67 5.36
N LEU A 294 10.94 26.00 4.43
CA LEU A 294 10.34 25.21 3.36
C LEU A 294 10.21 23.73 3.74
N ALA A 295 10.95 23.25 4.73
CA ALA A 295 10.87 21.89 5.24
C ALA A 295 9.84 21.77 6.36
N GLU A 296 8.94 20.79 6.29
CA GLU A 296 7.98 20.50 7.35
C GLU A 296 8.68 19.74 8.49
N SER A 297 8.43 20.15 9.74
CA SER A 297 8.99 19.49 10.93
C SER A 297 8.72 17.98 10.93
N ARG A 298 9.73 17.19 11.35
CA ARG A 298 9.69 15.73 11.32
C ARG A 298 9.03 15.17 12.59
N VAL A 299 8.23 14.11 12.44
CA VAL A 299 7.69 13.34 13.57
C VAL A 299 8.39 11.99 13.63
N GLU A 300 9.21 11.77 14.65
CA GLU A 300 9.93 10.51 14.83
C GLU A 300 9.13 9.51 15.67
N LYS A 301 9.39 8.21 15.49
CA LYS A 301 8.80 7.19 16.36
C LYS A 301 9.31 7.39 17.81
N PRO A 302 8.47 7.13 18.83
CA PRO A 302 7.17 6.45 18.78
C PRO A 302 5.96 7.35 18.47
N LEU A 303 6.17 8.65 18.21
CA LEU A 303 5.05 9.59 18.04
C LEU A 303 4.21 9.26 16.79
N PRO A 304 2.87 9.33 16.89
CA PRO A 304 1.98 9.08 15.77
C PRO A 304 2.04 10.24 14.77
N MET A 305 2.18 9.91 13.48
CA MET A 305 1.99 10.86 12.39
C MET A 305 0.55 10.78 11.88
N TYR A 306 0.04 11.89 11.37
CA TYR A 306 -1.31 11.98 10.80
C TYR A 306 -1.45 11.25 9.44
N VAL A 307 -2.56 10.55 9.30
CA VAL A 307 -3.33 10.30 8.07
C VAL A 307 -4.82 10.42 8.43
N PRO A 308 -5.74 10.61 7.46
CA PRO A 308 -7.17 10.59 7.73
C PRO A 308 -7.58 9.39 8.58
N ARG A 309 -8.42 9.62 9.60
CA ARG A 309 -8.64 8.66 10.70
C ARG A 309 -9.02 7.26 10.24
N ASP A 310 -9.80 7.16 9.15
CA ASP A 310 -10.31 5.92 8.59
C ASP A 310 -9.27 5.16 7.73
N GLU A 311 -8.16 5.80 7.37
CA GLU A 311 -7.06 5.19 6.60
C GLU A 311 -6.07 4.40 7.45
N GLN A 312 -6.10 4.61 8.77
CA GLN A 312 -5.20 3.94 9.70
C GLN A 312 -5.41 2.43 9.68
N PHE A 313 -4.33 1.68 9.90
CA PHE A 313 -4.42 0.23 10.01
C PHE A 313 -5.37 -0.18 11.13
N GLU A 314 -6.08 -1.27 10.88
CA GLU A 314 -6.69 -2.06 11.94
C GLU A 314 -5.61 -2.64 12.87
N GLU A 315 -5.95 -2.91 14.13
CA GLU A 315 -4.99 -3.34 15.15
C GLU A 315 -4.20 -4.60 14.75
N SER A 316 -4.88 -5.61 14.21
CA SER A 316 -4.23 -6.86 13.75
C SER A 316 -3.20 -6.60 12.63
N LYS A 317 -3.51 -5.66 11.73
CA LYS A 317 -2.61 -5.25 10.66
C LYS A 317 -1.44 -4.42 11.21
N MET A 318 -1.71 -3.52 12.16
CA MET A 318 -0.67 -2.75 12.85
C MET A 318 0.30 -3.67 13.59
N ASP A 319 -0.20 -4.68 14.30
CA ASP A 319 0.63 -5.67 14.99
C ASP A 319 1.53 -6.45 14.02
N THR A 320 0.96 -6.89 12.89
CA THR A 320 1.72 -7.55 11.81
C THR A 320 2.82 -6.64 11.26
N PHE A 321 2.50 -5.35 11.04
CA PHE A 321 3.47 -4.35 10.59
C PHE A 321 4.58 -4.13 11.62
N LEU A 322 4.25 -3.94 12.90
CA LEU A 322 5.23 -3.72 13.98
C LEU A 322 6.17 -4.91 14.14
N PHE A 323 5.66 -6.13 13.98
CA PHE A 323 6.48 -7.34 13.96
C PHE A 323 7.43 -7.39 12.76
N GLY A 324 6.93 -7.11 11.56
CA GLY A 324 7.75 -7.00 10.34
C GLY A 324 8.82 -5.91 10.46
N ARG A 325 8.48 -4.78 11.09
CA ARG A 325 9.40 -3.68 11.39
C ARG A 325 10.49 -4.09 12.37
N LEU A 326 10.19 -4.83 13.44
CA LEU A 326 11.21 -5.27 14.38
C LEU A 326 12.28 -6.14 13.68
N LYS A 327 11.85 -7.09 12.85
CA LYS A 327 12.74 -7.84 11.96
C LYS A 327 13.53 -6.87 11.07
N GLY A 328 12.83 -5.92 10.46
CA GLY A 328 13.36 -4.75 9.72
C GLY A 328 14.55 -4.03 10.36
N VAL A 329 14.33 -3.50 11.56
CA VAL A 329 15.28 -2.68 12.32
C VAL A 329 16.44 -3.53 12.84
N LEU A 330 16.19 -4.76 13.27
CA LEU A 330 17.26 -5.68 13.67
C LEU A 330 18.24 -5.92 12.51
N HIS A 331 17.78 -6.04 11.26
CA HIS A 331 18.68 -6.12 10.11
C HIS A 331 19.60 -4.90 9.95
N ASN A 332 19.12 -3.68 10.22
CA ASN A 332 19.94 -2.46 10.15
C ASN A 332 20.92 -2.38 11.31
N LEU A 333 20.55 -2.91 12.47
CA LEU A 333 21.39 -2.95 13.66
C LEU A 333 22.36 -4.13 13.66
N VAL A 334 22.13 -5.21 12.91
CA VAL A 334 23.04 -6.38 12.87
C VAL A 334 24.48 -5.99 12.52
N PRO A 335 24.75 -5.17 11.48
CA PRO A 335 26.11 -4.68 11.21
C PRO A 335 26.70 -3.87 12.37
N SER A 336 25.89 -2.99 13.00
CA SER A 336 26.31 -2.18 14.15
C SER A 336 26.48 -2.99 15.45
N LEU A 337 25.71 -4.06 15.65
CA LEU A 337 25.79 -4.94 16.81
C LEU A 337 26.97 -5.91 16.67
N MET A 338 27.24 -6.41 15.45
CA MET A 338 28.48 -7.12 15.13
C MET A 338 29.72 -6.25 15.42
N SER A 339 29.63 -4.93 15.14
CA SER A 339 30.72 -3.99 15.41
C SER A 339 31.09 -3.84 16.89
N SER A 340 30.17 -4.17 17.81
CA SER A 340 30.39 -4.05 19.26
C SER A 340 30.98 -5.31 19.90
N PHE A 341 30.97 -6.47 19.23
CA PHE A 341 31.26 -7.76 19.89
C PHE A 341 32.38 -8.62 19.27
N LYS A 342 33.03 -8.24 18.17
CA LYS A 342 34.31 -8.83 17.71
C LYS A 342 34.99 -7.96 16.65
N ALA A 343 36.32 -8.03 16.57
CA ALA A 343 37.16 -7.23 15.68
C ALA A 343 37.01 -7.52 14.16
N ASP A 344 36.18 -8.48 13.76
CA ASP A 344 35.87 -8.73 12.35
C ASP A 344 34.44 -8.26 12.02
N LYS A 345 34.38 -7.19 11.22
CA LYS A 345 33.17 -6.41 10.92
C LYS A 345 32.33 -7.00 9.77
N ASP A 346 32.85 -8.02 9.09
CA ASP A 346 32.34 -8.50 7.81
C ASP A 346 31.93 -9.98 7.85
N PHE A 347 31.00 -10.37 6.98
CA PHE A 347 30.71 -11.79 6.72
C PHE A 347 31.94 -12.44 6.06
N ARG A 348 32.47 -13.52 6.66
CA ARG A 348 33.70 -14.18 6.17
C ARG A 348 33.43 -15.12 5.00
N GLY A 349 32.18 -15.55 4.81
CA GLY A 349 31.78 -16.39 3.68
C GLY A 349 30.27 -16.61 3.61
N PHE A 350 29.79 -17.35 2.61
CA PHE A 350 28.34 -17.54 2.42
C PHE A 350 27.66 -18.32 3.56
N ALA A 351 28.38 -19.21 4.26
CA ALA A 351 27.86 -19.90 5.44
C ALA A 351 27.42 -18.94 6.56
N ASP A 352 28.07 -17.77 6.64
CA ASP A 352 27.68 -16.74 7.59
C ASP A 352 26.32 -16.10 7.26
N ILE A 353 25.98 -16.03 5.98
CA ILE A 353 24.69 -15.52 5.54
C ILE A 353 23.63 -16.60 5.78
N ASP A 354 23.95 -17.87 5.52
CA ASP A 354 23.07 -19.01 5.75
C ASP A 354 22.66 -19.17 7.22
N SER A 355 23.59 -18.92 8.16
CA SER A 355 23.31 -19.07 9.60
C SER A 355 22.25 -18.11 10.13
N LEU A 356 22.02 -16.98 9.45
CA LEU A 356 20.91 -16.07 9.76
C LEU A 356 19.53 -16.75 9.64
N TYR A 357 19.43 -17.79 8.81
CA TYR A 357 18.19 -18.53 8.56
C TYR A 357 18.16 -19.90 9.24
N SER A 358 19.30 -20.53 9.56
CA SER A 358 19.35 -21.84 10.21
C SER A 358 19.41 -21.75 11.73
N GLU A 359 20.25 -20.86 12.25
CA GLU A 359 20.60 -20.76 13.68
C GLU A 359 19.98 -19.52 14.35
N GLY A 360 19.75 -18.45 13.59
CA GLY A 360 19.08 -17.23 14.07
C GLY A 360 20.04 -16.14 14.55
N VAL A 361 19.56 -14.89 14.52
CA VAL A 361 20.40 -13.68 14.57
C VAL A 361 21.06 -13.46 15.93
N LEU A 362 20.34 -13.74 17.01
CA LEU A 362 20.78 -13.41 18.38
C LEU A 362 21.85 -14.38 18.88
N LEU A 363 21.70 -15.68 18.57
CA LEU A 363 22.73 -16.69 18.81
C LEU A 363 24.03 -16.34 18.09
N LYS A 364 23.93 -15.89 16.84
CA LYS A 364 25.10 -15.47 16.06
C LYS A 364 25.80 -14.23 16.63
N LEU A 365 25.03 -13.28 17.16
CA LEU A 365 25.54 -12.05 17.77
C LEU A 365 26.08 -12.25 19.20
N GLY A 366 25.92 -13.43 19.81
CA GLY A 366 26.31 -13.68 21.19
C GLY A 366 25.52 -12.86 22.22
N LEU A 367 24.34 -12.36 21.85
CA LEU A 367 23.49 -11.54 22.71
C LEU A 367 22.60 -12.44 23.59
N GLN A 368 22.72 -12.32 24.91
CA GLN A 368 21.80 -12.95 25.86
C GLN A 368 20.42 -12.25 25.84
N ASP A 369 19.37 -13.00 26.20
CA ASP A 369 17.96 -12.58 26.23
C ASP A 369 17.66 -11.25 26.94
N GLU A 370 18.55 -10.78 27.83
CA GLU A 370 18.39 -9.50 28.54
C GLU A 370 18.40 -8.26 27.64
N PHE A 371 19.10 -8.27 26.50
CA PHE A 371 19.15 -7.11 25.60
C PHE A 371 17.77 -6.85 24.94
N LEU A 372 17.07 -7.92 24.57
CA LEU A 372 15.72 -7.83 24.02
C LEU A 372 14.69 -7.35 25.05
N LYS A 373 14.86 -7.67 26.34
CA LYS A 373 13.99 -7.21 27.42
C LYS A 373 14.08 -5.70 27.69
N LYS A 374 15.20 -5.06 27.29
CA LYS A 374 15.40 -3.61 27.39
C LYS A 374 14.84 -2.83 26.20
N LEU A 375 14.52 -3.51 25.09
CA LEU A 375 13.86 -2.87 23.95
C LEU A 375 12.36 -2.68 24.25
N PRO A 376 11.80 -1.49 24.01
CA PRO A 376 10.37 -1.24 24.20
C PRO A 376 9.59 -1.96 23.10
N LEU A 377 9.30 -3.25 23.32
CA LEU A 377 8.62 -4.12 22.37
C LEU A 377 7.11 -4.20 22.69
N PRO A 378 6.24 -4.16 21.66
CA PRO A 378 4.80 -4.40 21.86
C PRO A 378 4.53 -5.78 22.46
N SER A 379 3.50 -5.90 23.29
CA SER A 379 3.17 -7.09 24.10
C SER A 379 2.93 -8.41 23.30
N MET A 380 2.73 -8.34 21.99
CA MET A 380 2.68 -9.54 21.14
C MET A 380 4.07 -10.06 20.78
N VAL A 381 5.06 -9.19 20.66
CA VAL A 381 6.44 -9.59 20.43
C VAL A 381 6.98 -10.31 21.67
N SER A 382 6.67 -9.81 22.87
CA SER A 382 7.06 -10.48 24.11
C SER A 382 6.42 -11.86 24.26
N LYS A 383 5.14 -12.01 23.91
CA LYS A 383 4.48 -13.33 23.93
C LYS A 383 5.11 -14.34 22.96
N PHE A 384 5.62 -13.90 21.81
CA PHE A 384 6.33 -14.79 20.87
C PHE A 384 7.79 -15.04 21.28
N GLN A 385 8.43 -14.14 22.03
CA GLN A 385 9.75 -14.36 22.62
C GLN A 385 9.72 -15.53 23.61
N ASP A 386 8.64 -15.68 24.37
CA ASP A 386 8.44 -16.78 25.32
C ASP A 386 8.29 -18.15 24.61
N TYR A 387 7.76 -18.17 23.38
CA TYR A 387 7.57 -19.42 22.60
C TYR A 387 8.82 -19.88 21.84
N ASN A 388 9.74 -18.98 21.48
CA ASN A 388 10.91 -19.27 20.64
C ASN A 388 12.26 -19.23 21.37
N GLN A 389 12.28 -19.33 22.70
CA GLN A 389 13.51 -19.34 23.52
C GLN A 389 14.50 -18.23 23.14
N GLY A 390 14.01 -17.01 22.87
CA GLY A 390 14.89 -15.86 22.66
C GLY A 390 15.62 -15.77 21.30
N VAL A 391 15.46 -16.74 20.39
CA VAL A 391 16.18 -16.74 19.09
C VAL A 391 15.34 -16.10 17.98
N LEU A 392 15.72 -14.89 17.54
CA LEU A 392 15.10 -14.25 16.38
C LEU A 392 15.65 -14.87 15.08
N LYS A 393 14.99 -15.93 14.61
CA LYS A 393 15.31 -16.65 13.37
C LYS A 393 14.55 -16.07 12.18
N TYR A 394 15.23 -15.85 11.06
CA TYR A 394 14.57 -15.48 9.81
C TYR A 394 14.00 -16.71 9.10
N ASP A 395 12.89 -16.51 8.39
CA ASP A 395 12.35 -17.53 7.51
C ASP A 395 13.31 -17.77 6.34
N THR A 396 13.57 -19.04 6.01
CA THR A 396 14.43 -19.39 4.88
C THR A 396 13.84 -18.84 3.57
N PRO A 397 14.58 -18.01 2.81
CA PRO A 397 14.13 -17.49 1.54
C PRO A 397 13.77 -18.61 0.57
N LYS A 398 12.65 -18.48 -0.15
CA LYS A 398 12.17 -19.52 -1.09
C LYS A 398 13.19 -19.92 -2.16
N ILE A 399 14.03 -18.98 -2.60
CA ILE A 399 15.08 -19.27 -3.58
C ILE A 399 16.12 -20.25 -3.03
N LEU A 400 16.38 -20.25 -1.72
CA LEU A 400 17.37 -21.11 -1.07
C LEU A 400 16.80 -22.45 -0.61
N SER A 401 15.48 -22.69 -0.75
CA SER A 401 14.82 -23.85 -0.12
C SER A 401 15.13 -25.19 -0.79
N LYS A 402 15.50 -25.18 -2.08
CA LYS A 402 15.86 -26.38 -2.84
C LYS A 402 17.36 -26.47 -3.10
N ASP A 403 17.95 -25.36 -3.54
CA ASP A 403 19.36 -25.25 -3.87
C ASP A 403 19.89 -23.93 -3.29
N LYS A 404 20.79 -24.05 -2.30
CA LYS A 404 21.35 -22.89 -1.58
C LYS A 404 22.29 -22.03 -2.42
N LEU A 405 22.80 -22.56 -3.54
CA LEU A 405 23.75 -21.89 -4.41
C LEU A 405 23.14 -21.50 -5.76
N CYS A 406 21.84 -21.76 -5.99
CA CYS A 406 21.22 -21.49 -7.28
C CYS A 406 21.34 -20.03 -7.73
N TRP A 407 21.37 -19.10 -6.76
CA TRP A 407 21.48 -17.66 -7.01
C TRP A 407 22.83 -17.23 -7.63
N LEU A 408 23.87 -18.08 -7.56
CA LEU A 408 25.16 -17.82 -8.23
C LEU A 408 25.13 -18.15 -9.73
N ARG A 409 24.14 -18.92 -10.19
CA ARG A 409 24.07 -19.40 -11.56
C ARG A 409 23.55 -18.32 -12.51
N ASP A 410 24.04 -18.34 -13.73
CA ASP A 410 23.68 -17.37 -14.77
C ASP A 410 22.24 -17.53 -15.26
N ASP A 411 21.73 -18.76 -15.29
CA ASP A 411 20.35 -19.03 -15.67
C ASP A 411 19.36 -18.47 -14.64
N GLU A 412 19.64 -18.57 -13.34
CA GLU A 412 18.81 -17.95 -12.30
C GLU A 412 18.93 -16.42 -12.34
N PHE A 413 20.12 -15.87 -12.54
CA PHE A 413 20.33 -14.43 -12.72
C PHE A 413 19.50 -13.87 -13.88
N ALA A 414 19.54 -14.51 -15.06
CA ALA A 414 18.72 -14.09 -16.20
C ALA A 414 17.23 -14.37 -16.02
N ARG A 415 16.85 -15.49 -15.41
CA ARG A 415 15.43 -15.80 -15.12
C ARG A 415 14.81 -14.73 -14.22
N GLN A 416 15.56 -14.16 -13.27
CA GLN A 416 15.05 -13.10 -12.42
C GLN A 416 14.72 -11.79 -13.15
N ALA A 417 15.35 -11.52 -14.30
CA ALA A 417 15.03 -10.34 -15.11
C ALA A 417 13.59 -10.38 -15.68
N VAL A 418 12.98 -11.56 -15.80
CA VAL A 418 11.61 -11.76 -16.34
C VAL A 418 10.62 -12.35 -15.32
N ALA A 419 11.11 -13.05 -14.29
CA ALA A 419 10.29 -13.77 -13.32
C ALA A 419 10.85 -13.67 -11.90
N GLY A 420 11.66 -12.65 -11.64
CA GLY A 420 12.18 -12.32 -10.33
C GLY A 420 11.30 -11.32 -9.62
N VAL A 421 11.94 -10.57 -8.72
CA VAL A 421 11.30 -9.53 -7.93
C VAL A 421 11.16 -8.22 -8.70
N ASN A 422 11.99 -8.00 -9.72
CA ASN A 422 11.96 -6.84 -10.60
C ASN A 422 11.85 -7.22 -12.09
N PRO A 423 10.73 -7.83 -12.53
CA PRO A 423 10.57 -8.29 -13.91
C PRO A 423 10.18 -7.16 -14.89
N LEU A 424 10.45 -5.90 -14.54
CA LEU A 424 9.95 -4.71 -15.23
C LEU A 424 11.04 -3.92 -15.96
N SER A 425 12.33 -4.19 -15.68
CA SER A 425 13.45 -3.44 -16.25
C SER A 425 14.00 -4.00 -17.56
N ILE A 426 13.69 -5.26 -17.89
CA ILE A 426 14.20 -5.87 -19.11
C ILE A 426 13.46 -5.32 -20.33
N GLU A 427 14.20 -4.97 -21.38
CA GLU A 427 13.70 -4.49 -22.65
C GLU A 427 14.40 -5.20 -23.82
N ARG A 428 13.78 -5.17 -25.00
CA ARG A 428 14.40 -5.69 -26.22
C ARG A 428 15.49 -4.73 -26.69
N LEU A 429 16.66 -5.26 -27.00
CA LEU A 429 17.73 -4.45 -27.58
C LEU A 429 17.40 -4.12 -29.03
N LYS A 430 17.34 -2.82 -29.35
CA LYS A 430 16.96 -2.32 -30.69
C LYS A 430 18.17 -2.00 -31.58
N VAL A 431 19.26 -1.53 -30.96
CA VAL A 431 20.50 -1.13 -31.63
C VAL A 431 21.69 -1.71 -30.86
N PHE A 432 22.76 -2.04 -31.58
CA PHE A 432 24.02 -2.49 -30.98
C PHE A 432 25.19 -1.70 -31.59
N PRO A 433 26.13 -1.19 -30.77
CA PRO A 433 26.13 -1.22 -29.30
C PRO A 433 24.99 -0.37 -28.69
N PRO A 434 24.60 -0.58 -27.42
CA PRO A 434 23.54 0.21 -26.78
C PRO A 434 23.91 1.70 -26.69
N GLU A 435 22.91 2.57 -26.88
CA GLU A 435 23.08 4.03 -26.84
C GLU A 435 22.54 4.63 -25.54
N SER A 436 23.22 5.66 -25.04
CA SER A 436 22.77 6.49 -23.91
C SER A 436 21.84 7.60 -24.39
N LYS A 437 20.83 7.95 -23.58
CA LYS A 437 19.93 9.10 -23.81
C LYS A 437 20.35 10.33 -23.01
N LEU A 438 21.40 10.22 -22.22
CA LEU A 438 21.95 11.36 -21.46
C LEU A 438 22.62 12.38 -22.40
N ASP A 439 22.75 13.61 -21.92
CA ASP A 439 23.38 14.70 -22.65
C ASP A 439 24.92 14.55 -22.67
N PRO A 440 25.56 14.32 -23.83
CA PRO A 440 27.02 14.17 -23.91
C PRO A 440 27.78 15.45 -23.54
N GLU A 441 27.16 16.64 -23.64
CA GLU A 441 27.79 17.89 -23.20
C GLU A 441 27.95 17.92 -21.67
N VAL A 442 27.06 17.24 -20.94
CA VAL A 442 27.09 17.16 -19.47
C VAL A 442 27.94 16.00 -18.98
N TYR A 443 27.86 14.84 -19.63
CA TYR A 443 28.44 13.59 -19.12
C TYR A 443 29.66 13.08 -19.92
N GLY A 444 30.06 13.80 -20.97
CA GLY A 444 31.18 13.44 -21.85
C GLY A 444 30.84 12.31 -22.83
N PRO A 445 31.84 11.57 -23.36
CA PRO A 445 31.61 10.48 -24.30
C PRO A 445 30.76 9.34 -23.71
N LEU A 446 29.60 9.09 -24.31
CA LEU A 446 28.57 8.17 -23.83
C LEU A 446 28.50 6.84 -24.61
N GLU A 447 29.40 6.64 -25.57
CA GLU A 447 29.45 5.44 -26.41
C GLU A 447 29.70 4.21 -25.54
N SER A 448 28.89 3.16 -25.72
CA SER A 448 29.12 1.91 -25.00
C SER A 448 30.45 1.27 -25.42
N ALA A 449 31.15 0.68 -24.46
CA ALA A 449 32.35 -0.12 -24.67
C ALA A 449 32.04 -1.54 -25.18
N LEU A 450 30.76 -1.90 -25.32
CA LEU A 450 30.33 -3.16 -25.92
C LEU A 450 30.73 -3.23 -27.41
N LYS A 451 31.23 -4.40 -27.82
CA LYS A 451 31.69 -4.69 -29.18
C LYS A 451 31.16 -6.06 -29.58
N GLU A 452 31.02 -6.32 -30.88
CA GLU A 452 30.46 -7.58 -31.37
C GLU A 452 31.28 -8.80 -30.91
N GLU A 453 32.62 -8.65 -30.82
CA GLU A 453 33.54 -9.68 -30.33
C GLU A 453 33.22 -10.15 -28.90
N HIS A 454 32.62 -9.29 -28.06
CA HIS A 454 32.24 -9.67 -26.70
C HIS A 454 31.03 -10.61 -26.66
N ILE A 455 30.13 -10.54 -27.64
CA ILE A 455 28.84 -11.27 -27.59
C ILE A 455 28.72 -12.39 -28.62
N THR A 456 29.43 -12.30 -29.74
CA THR A 456 29.38 -13.28 -30.85
C THR A 456 29.52 -14.75 -30.40
N PRO A 457 30.42 -15.11 -29.46
CA PRO A 457 30.55 -16.48 -28.99
C PRO A 457 29.27 -17.06 -28.35
N TYR A 458 28.34 -16.22 -27.91
CA TYR A 458 27.13 -16.63 -27.19
C TYR A 458 25.86 -16.61 -28.06
N LEU A 459 25.98 -16.30 -29.36
CA LEU A 459 24.85 -16.14 -30.29
C LEU A 459 24.51 -17.40 -31.10
N TYR A 460 25.07 -18.56 -30.75
CA TYR A 460 24.77 -19.85 -31.40
C TYR A 460 24.94 -19.84 -32.93
N GLY A 461 25.97 -19.12 -33.41
CA GLY A 461 26.29 -19.01 -34.83
C GLY A 461 25.57 -17.87 -35.57
N MET A 462 24.70 -17.11 -34.90
CA MET A 462 24.09 -15.91 -35.47
C MET A 462 25.07 -14.73 -35.44
N THR A 463 24.95 -13.82 -36.41
CA THR A 463 25.56 -12.48 -36.30
C THR A 463 24.76 -11.60 -35.33
N VAL A 464 25.36 -10.51 -34.85
CA VAL A 464 24.65 -9.53 -34.00
C VAL A 464 23.42 -8.97 -34.73
N HIS A 465 23.55 -8.66 -36.02
CA HIS A 465 22.45 -8.16 -36.84
C HIS A 465 21.29 -9.16 -36.93
N GLN A 466 21.59 -10.44 -37.21
CA GLN A 466 20.57 -11.50 -37.23
C GLN A 466 19.88 -11.64 -35.86
N ALA A 467 20.64 -11.56 -34.77
CA ALA A 467 20.09 -11.66 -33.42
C ALA A 467 19.19 -10.46 -33.05
N LEU A 468 19.47 -9.25 -33.57
CA LEU A 468 18.58 -8.09 -33.45
C LEU A 468 17.30 -8.28 -34.26
N ASP A 469 17.41 -8.67 -35.53
CA ASP A 469 16.29 -8.83 -36.46
C ASP A 469 15.31 -9.92 -36.00
N GLU A 470 15.84 -11.03 -35.46
CA GLU A 470 15.04 -12.12 -34.90
C GLU A 470 14.58 -11.86 -33.45
N ASN A 471 14.80 -10.66 -32.91
CA ASN A 471 14.42 -10.25 -31.56
C ASN A 471 14.98 -11.18 -30.46
N LYS A 472 16.24 -11.60 -30.60
CA LYS A 472 16.93 -12.51 -29.67
C LYS A 472 17.77 -11.79 -28.63
N LEU A 473 18.06 -10.50 -28.80
CA LEU A 473 18.84 -9.69 -27.86
C LEU A 473 17.96 -8.84 -26.96
N TYR A 474 18.26 -8.89 -25.66
CA TYR A 474 17.56 -8.14 -24.61
C TYR A 474 18.57 -7.47 -23.69
N MET A 475 18.11 -6.48 -22.95
CA MET A 475 18.94 -5.64 -22.11
C MET A 475 18.23 -5.29 -20.80
N VAL A 476 18.99 -5.20 -19.73
CA VAL A 476 18.64 -4.39 -18.55
C VAL A 476 19.63 -3.24 -18.49
N ASP A 477 19.13 -2.02 -18.68
CA ASP A 477 19.94 -0.79 -18.73
C ASP A 477 19.72 0.07 -17.48
N TYR A 478 20.75 0.14 -16.63
CA TYR A 478 20.81 1.05 -15.48
C TYR A 478 21.88 2.13 -15.64
N HIS A 479 22.47 2.25 -16.83
CA HIS A 479 23.49 3.24 -17.10
C HIS A 479 22.95 4.66 -16.90
N ASP A 480 21.88 4.99 -17.60
CA ASP A 480 21.32 6.35 -17.59
C ASP A 480 20.67 6.69 -16.24
N VAL A 481 20.25 5.67 -15.49
CA VAL A 481 19.67 5.83 -14.15
C VAL A 481 20.72 6.20 -13.12
N TYR A 482 21.90 5.56 -13.17
CA TYR A 482 22.93 5.74 -12.14
C TYR A 482 24.01 6.75 -12.50
N LEU A 483 24.41 6.85 -13.77
CA LEU A 483 25.53 7.70 -14.19
C LEU A 483 25.44 9.15 -13.65
N PRO A 484 24.26 9.82 -13.66
CA PRO A 484 24.11 11.18 -13.12
C PRO A 484 24.40 11.34 -11.61
N PHE A 485 24.44 10.24 -10.87
CA PHE A 485 24.57 10.22 -9.41
C PHE A 485 25.89 9.57 -8.94
N LEU A 486 26.65 8.93 -9.82
CA LEU A 486 27.78 8.08 -9.41
C LEU A 486 28.90 8.83 -8.69
N ASP A 487 29.28 10.03 -9.14
CA ASP A 487 30.33 10.81 -8.47
C ASP A 487 29.96 11.10 -7.00
N ARG A 488 28.71 11.50 -6.78
CA ARG A 488 28.17 11.79 -5.45
C ARG A 488 28.03 10.51 -4.61
N ILE A 489 27.51 9.43 -5.19
CA ILE A 489 27.38 8.13 -4.49
C ILE A 489 28.75 7.57 -4.11
N ASN A 490 29.73 7.62 -5.02
CA ASN A 490 31.06 7.07 -4.82
C ASN A 490 31.92 7.94 -3.89
N ALA A 491 31.59 9.20 -3.69
CA ALA A 491 32.18 10.08 -2.69
C ALA A 491 31.70 9.76 -1.26
N LEU A 492 30.57 9.05 -1.09
CA LEU A 492 30.12 8.61 0.23
C LEU A 492 31.04 7.53 0.80
N ASP A 493 31.28 7.60 2.10
CA ASP A 493 32.07 6.60 2.80
C ASP A 493 31.41 5.20 2.71
N GLY A 494 32.26 4.17 2.57
CA GLY A 494 31.83 2.77 2.44
C GLY A 494 31.02 2.42 1.19
N ARG A 495 30.88 3.33 0.19
CA ARG A 495 30.05 3.11 -1.00
C ARG A 495 30.83 3.23 -2.29
N LYS A 496 30.66 2.26 -3.18
CA LYS A 496 31.19 2.26 -4.54
C LYS A 496 30.19 1.57 -5.49
N ALA A 497 29.94 2.19 -6.62
CA ALA A 497 28.96 1.76 -7.61
C ALA A 497 29.45 2.02 -9.03
N TYR A 498 28.89 1.26 -9.96
CA TYR A 498 28.98 1.47 -11.39
C TYR A 498 27.58 1.72 -11.94
N ALA A 499 27.53 2.41 -13.08
CA ALA A 499 26.41 2.39 -14.00
C ALA A 499 26.51 1.09 -14.79
N THR A 500 25.45 0.28 -14.79
CA THR A 500 25.50 -1.07 -15.37
C THR A 500 24.60 -1.22 -16.59
N ARG A 501 25.09 -1.92 -17.62
CA ARG A 501 24.25 -2.49 -18.69
C ARG A 501 24.48 -3.98 -18.75
N THR A 502 23.40 -4.75 -18.82
CA THR A 502 23.48 -6.21 -18.93
C THR A 502 22.79 -6.66 -20.20
N LEU A 503 23.52 -7.38 -21.06
CA LEU A 503 22.96 -7.99 -22.26
C LEU A 503 22.58 -9.44 -22.02
N TYR A 504 21.47 -9.82 -22.63
CA TYR A 504 20.94 -11.16 -22.60
C TYR A 504 20.63 -11.66 -24.00
N PHE A 505 20.82 -12.96 -24.22
CA PHE A 505 20.43 -13.66 -25.43
C PHE A 505 19.33 -14.68 -25.14
N LEU A 506 18.27 -14.68 -25.94
CA LEU A 506 17.21 -15.67 -25.90
C LEU A 506 17.60 -16.89 -26.74
N THR A 507 17.91 -18.00 -26.07
CA THR A 507 18.37 -19.22 -26.72
C THR A 507 17.27 -19.85 -27.60
N PRO A 508 17.64 -20.73 -28.55
CA PRO A 508 16.66 -21.51 -29.32
C PRO A 508 15.73 -22.36 -28.44
N THR A 509 16.15 -22.72 -27.22
CA THR A 509 15.34 -23.44 -26.24
C THR A 509 14.37 -22.55 -25.45
N GLY A 510 14.34 -21.23 -25.73
CA GLY A 510 13.47 -20.27 -25.06
C GLY A 510 13.96 -19.82 -23.67
N VAL A 511 15.24 -20.04 -23.36
CA VAL A 511 15.84 -19.64 -22.08
C VAL A 511 16.67 -18.38 -22.28
N LEU A 512 16.56 -17.43 -21.35
CA LEU A 512 17.37 -16.23 -21.36
C LEU A 512 18.75 -16.52 -20.72
N LYS A 513 19.84 -16.10 -21.37
CA LYS A 513 21.21 -16.19 -20.83
C LYS A 513 21.86 -14.81 -20.78
N PRO A 514 22.55 -14.44 -19.69
CA PRO A 514 23.36 -13.23 -19.66
C PRO A 514 24.63 -13.46 -20.50
N ILE A 515 24.98 -12.50 -21.36
CA ILE A 515 26.09 -12.66 -22.32
C ILE A 515 27.16 -11.58 -22.18
N ALA A 516 26.85 -10.42 -21.60
CA ALA A 516 27.82 -9.38 -21.28
C ALA A 516 27.29 -8.44 -20.19
N ILE A 517 28.19 -7.86 -19.40
CA ILE A 517 27.93 -6.76 -18.48
C ILE A 517 28.93 -5.64 -18.75
N GLU A 518 28.43 -4.44 -19.00
CA GLU A 518 29.22 -3.21 -19.03
C GLU A 518 29.14 -2.52 -17.66
N LEU A 519 30.31 -2.15 -17.12
CA LEU A 519 30.47 -1.34 -15.91
C LEU A 519 31.06 0.01 -16.31
N THR A 520 30.34 1.09 -16.02
CA THR A 520 30.72 2.47 -16.37
C THR A 520 30.88 3.34 -15.13
N LEU A 521 31.91 4.17 -15.13
CA LEU A 521 32.16 5.27 -14.20
C LEU A 521 32.11 6.61 -14.96
N PRO A 522 31.83 7.72 -14.26
CA PRO A 522 31.93 9.06 -14.84
C PRO A 522 33.36 9.38 -15.32
N ASN A 523 33.47 10.25 -16.32
CA ASN A 523 34.73 10.64 -16.94
C ASN A 523 35.52 11.71 -16.14
N THR A 524 35.18 11.95 -14.88
CA THR A 524 35.71 13.05 -14.04
C THR A 524 37.02 12.71 -13.32
N GLY A 525 37.57 11.49 -13.50
CA GLY A 525 38.79 11.02 -12.82
C GLY A 525 40.01 10.80 -13.75
N PRO A 526 41.25 10.80 -13.22
CA PRO A 526 42.50 10.73 -14.00
C PRO A 526 42.80 9.36 -14.65
N SER A 527 41.86 8.41 -14.70
CA SER A 527 42.13 7.05 -15.16
C SER A 527 41.51 6.74 -16.53
N SER A 528 42.30 6.12 -17.41
CA SER A 528 41.92 5.61 -18.73
C SER A 528 40.95 4.41 -18.74
N ARG A 529 40.31 4.09 -17.60
CA ARG A 529 39.45 2.91 -17.42
C ARG A 529 38.05 3.29 -16.93
N SER A 530 37.41 4.29 -17.54
CA SER A 530 36.04 4.67 -17.19
C SER A 530 34.98 3.62 -17.55
N LYS A 531 35.27 2.71 -18.49
CA LYS A 531 34.36 1.65 -18.93
C LYS A 531 35.06 0.29 -18.95
N ARG A 532 34.35 -0.79 -18.58
CA ARG A 532 34.81 -2.17 -18.69
C ARG A 532 33.66 -3.09 -19.09
N VAL A 533 33.92 -4.00 -20.02
CA VAL A 533 33.01 -5.09 -20.36
C VAL A 533 33.51 -6.39 -19.75
N LEU A 534 32.60 -7.15 -19.15
CA LEU A 534 32.84 -8.52 -18.68
C LEU A 534 31.87 -9.47 -19.38
N THR A 535 32.34 -10.66 -19.68
CA THR A 535 31.56 -11.73 -20.32
C THR A 535 31.52 -12.97 -19.43
N PRO A 536 30.60 -13.93 -19.66
CA PRO A 536 30.55 -15.19 -18.94
C PRO A 536 31.91 -15.89 -18.91
N ALA A 537 32.28 -16.35 -17.72
CA ALA A 537 33.62 -16.81 -17.41
C ALA A 537 34.05 -18.09 -18.14
N VAL A 538 35.35 -18.16 -18.42
CA VAL A 538 36.01 -19.31 -19.05
C VAL A 538 37.01 -20.01 -18.11
N ASP A 539 37.34 -19.37 -16.98
CA ASP A 539 38.26 -19.87 -15.96
C ASP A 539 37.86 -19.39 -14.55
N ALA A 540 38.62 -19.80 -13.53
CA ALA A 540 38.33 -19.49 -12.13
C ALA A 540 38.43 -17.98 -11.79
N THR A 541 39.40 -17.27 -12.36
CA THR A 541 39.60 -15.83 -12.08
C THR A 541 38.49 -14.99 -12.73
N THR A 542 38.21 -15.27 -14.00
CA THR A 542 37.11 -14.65 -14.75
C THR A 542 35.75 -14.96 -14.13
N ASN A 543 35.58 -16.13 -13.50
CA ASN A 543 34.35 -16.46 -12.77
C ASN A 543 34.10 -15.49 -11.63
N TRP A 544 35.08 -15.21 -10.78
CA TRP A 544 34.87 -14.25 -9.69
C TRP A 544 34.67 -12.81 -10.17
N MET A 545 35.36 -12.40 -11.23
CA MET A 545 35.09 -11.09 -11.85
C MET A 545 33.66 -10.99 -12.40
N TRP A 546 33.17 -12.05 -13.04
CA TRP A 546 31.80 -12.14 -13.54
C TRP A 546 30.76 -12.10 -12.40
N GLN A 547 30.99 -12.83 -11.31
CA GLN A 547 30.11 -12.79 -10.13
C GLN A 547 30.08 -11.40 -9.50
N LEU A 548 31.21 -10.68 -9.43
CA LEU A 548 31.26 -9.29 -8.95
C LEU A 548 30.51 -8.33 -9.89
N ALA A 549 30.63 -8.51 -11.21
CA ALA A 549 29.85 -7.74 -12.18
C ALA A 549 28.34 -7.94 -11.98
N LYS A 550 27.89 -9.19 -11.83
CA LYS A 550 26.49 -9.51 -11.49
C LYS A 550 26.07 -8.90 -10.16
N ALA A 551 26.94 -8.88 -9.14
CA ALA A 551 26.64 -8.24 -7.86
C ALA A 551 26.39 -6.73 -8.01
N HIS A 552 27.17 -6.02 -8.85
CA HIS A 552 26.92 -4.62 -9.16
C HIS A 552 25.59 -4.41 -9.90
N VAL A 553 25.27 -5.27 -10.87
CA VAL A 553 23.96 -5.25 -11.55
C VAL A 553 22.83 -5.47 -10.55
N CYS A 554 22.93 -6.47 -9.67
CA CYS A 554 21.94 -6.73 -8.63
C CYS A 554 21.78 -5.55 -7.65
N ALA A 555 22.86 -4.81 -7.34
CA ALA A 555 22.79 -3.63 -6.50
C ALA A 555 22.06 -2.46 -7.18
N ASN A 556 22.32 -2.23 -8.48
CA ASN A 556 21.56 -1.28 -9.29
C ASN A 556 20.08 -1.70 -9.40
N ASP A 557 19.82 -2.98 -9.73
CA ASP A 557 18.48 -3.55 -9.86
C ASP A 557 17.67 -3.40 -8.57
N ALA A 558 18.27 -3.71 -7.42
CA ALA A 558 17.61 -3.57 -6.13
C ALA A 558 17.23 -2.10 -5.84
N GLY A 559 18.09 -1.15 -6.22
CA GLY A 559 17.82 0.28 -6.11
C GLY A 559 16.68 0.73 -7.02
N VAL A 560 16.73 0.43 -8.31
CA VAL A 560 15.66 0.77 -9.27
C VAL A 560 14.34 0.11 -8.89
N HIS A 561 14.38 -1.18 -8.54
CA HIS A 561 13.20 -1.88 -8.04
C HIS A 561 12.58 -1.12 -6.87
N GLN A 562 13.34 -0.84 -5.80
CA GLN A 562 12.77 -0.27 -4.59
C GLN A 562 12.32 1.18 -4.77
N LEU A 563 13.12 1.99 -5.46
CA LEU A 563 12.89 3.43 -5.57
C LEU A 563 11.92 3.80 -6.69
N VAL A 564 11.96 3.06 -7.80
CA VAL A 564 11.20 3.38 -9.01
C VAL A 564 10.01 2.44 -9.16
N HIS A 565 10.24 1.14 -9.34
CA HIS A 565 9.16 0.22 -9.67
C HIS A 565 8.21 -0.08 -8.50
N HIS A 566 8.75 -0.09 -7.28
CA HIS A 566 7.97 -0.31 -6.07
C HIS A 566 7.51 1.01 -5.47
N TRP A 567 8.41 1.85 -4.94
CA TRP A 567 8.00 3.07 -4.27
C TRP A 567 7.29 4.07 -5.20
N LEU A 568 7.93 4.49 -6.29
CA LEU A 568 7.36 5.53 -7.15
C LEU A 568 6.10 5.06 -7.88
N ARG A 569 6.21 3.99 -8.69
CA ARG A 569 5.16 3.55 -9.62
C ARG A 569 3.93 2.96 -8.93
N THR A 570 4.05 2.50 -7.67
CA THR A 570 2.89 2.05 -6.89
C THR A 570 2.57 2.99 -5.73
N HIS A 571 3.42 3.09 -4.72
CA HIS A 571 3.11 3.82 -3.49
C HIS A 571 2.89 5.32 -3.71
N ALA A 572 3.90 6.04 -4.20
CA ALA A 572 3.85 7.49 -4.32
C ALA A 572 2.86 7.95 -5.38
N THR A 573 2.74 7.21 -6.49
CA THR A 573 1.82 7.55 -7.59
C THR A 573 0.36 7.26 -7.24
N LEU A 574 0.06 6.23 -6.44
CA LEU A 574 -1.32 5.90 -6.05
C LEU A 574 -1.89 6.90 -5.04
N GLU A 575 -1.07 7.45 -4.15
CA GLU A 575 -1.50 8.37 -3.09
C GLU A 575 -2.29 9.61 -3.60
N PRO A 576 -1.88 10.33 -4.66
CA PRO A 576 -2.69 11.38 -5.28
C PRO A 576 -4.08 10.93 -5.76
N PHE A 577 -4.22 9.71 -6.31
CA PHE A 577 -5.52 9.21 -6.77
C PHE A 577 -6.46 8.95 -5.60
N ILE A 578 -5.94 8.43 -4.48
CA ILE A 578 -6.71 8.21 -3.25
C ILE A 578 -7.20 9.55 -2.71
N LEU A 579 -6.29 10.52 -2.55
CA LEU A 579 -6.64 11.86 -2.11
C LEU A 579 -7.71 12.48 -3.02
N ALA A 580 -7.56 12.38 -4.34
CA ALA A 580 -8.55 12.90 -5.30
C ALA A 580 -9.91 12.21 -5.17
N ALA A 581 -9.93 10.88 -5.03
CA ALA A 581 -11.16 10.12 -4.91
C ALA A 581 -11.97 10.53 -3.67
N HIS A 582 -11.34 10.58 -2.48
CA HIS A 582 -12.04 11.03 -1.26
C HIS A 582 -12.46 12.50 -1.32
N ARG A 583 -11.69 13.35 -2.00
CA ARG A 583 -11.99 14.80 -2.12
C ARG A 583 -13.10 15.13 -3.09
N GLN A 584 -13.33 14.30 -4.11
CA GLN A 584 -14.19 14.65 -5.25
C GLN A 584 -15.32 13.66 -5.52
N LEU A 585 -15.20 12.41 -5.09
CA LEU A 585 -16.20 11.38 -5.30
C LEU A 585 -16.89 11.06 -3.97
N SER A 586 -18.19 11.33 -3.90
CA SER A 586 -18.99 10.96 -2.73
C SER A 586 -18.96 9.44 -2.52
N ALA A 587 -19.16 8.97 -1.29
CA ALA A 587 -19.36 7.55 -0.98
C ALA A 587 -20.54 6.90 -1.77
N MET A 588 -21.46 7.71 -2.31
CA MET A 588 -22.51 7.26 -3.23
C MET A 588 -22.04 7.11 -4.68
N HIS A 589 -20.90 7.68 -5.07
CA HIS A 589 -20.44 7.66 -6.45
C HIS A 589 -20.04 6.24 -6.87
N PRO A 590 -20.52 5.72 -8.01
CA PRO A 590 -20.22 4.35 -8.44
C PRO A 590 -18.73 4.10 -8.62
N ILE A 591 -17.99 5.07 -9.19
CA ILE A 591 -16.52 4.98 -9.33
C ILE A 591 -15.81 5.00 -7.97
N TYR A 592 -16.32 5.73 -6.96
CA TYR A 592 -15.73 5.66 -5.61
C TYR A 592 -15.89 4.24 -5.07
N LYS A 593 -17.10 3.67 -5.12
CA LYS A 593 -17.36 2.29 -4.67
C LYS A 593 -16.51 1.25 -5.39
N LEU A 594 -16.22 1.45 -6.68
CA LEU A 594 -15.35 0.59 -7.46
C LEU A 594 -13.90 0.66 -6.97
N LEU A 595 -13.39 1.86 -6.71
CA LEU A 595 -11.98 2.08 -6.41
C LEU A 595 -11.64 1.91 -4.92
N ASP A 596 -12.56 2.19 -4.01
CA ASP A 596 -12.36 2.22 -2.54
C ASP A 596 -11.63 0.96 -2.00
N PRO A 597 -11.97 -0.28 -2.40
CA PRO A 597 -11.23 -1.47 -1.96
C PRO A 597 -9.75 -1.49 -2.35
N HIS A 598 -9.39 -0.81 -3.45
CA HIS A 598 -8.02 -0.76 -3.98
C HIS A 598 -7.18 0.36 -3.34
N MET A 599 -7.78 1.25 -2.55
CA MET A 599 -7.09 2.34 -1.84
C MET A 599 -6.66 1.94 -0.42
N ARG A 600 -7.22 0.83 0.08
CA ARG A 600 -7.13 0.41 1.47
C ARG A 600 -5.68 0.39 1.96
N TYR A 601 -5.44 1.17 3.02
CA TYR A 601 -4.19 1.25 3.77
C TYR A 601 -2.99 1.90 3.06
N THR A 602 -3.12 2.34 1.81
CA THR A 602 -1.99 2.96 1.09
C THR A 602 -1.52 4.24 1.78
N LEU A 603 -2.43 5.08 2.26
CA LEU A 603 -2.05 6.33 2.95
C LEU A 603 -1.31 6.05 4.27
N GLU A 604 -1.76 5.08 5.06
CA GLU A 604 -1.10 4.68 6.31
C GLU A 604 0.31 4.13 6.07
N ILE A 605 0.48 3.23 5.09
CA ILE A 605 1.81 2.67 4.82
C ILE A 605 2.76 3.71 4.22
N ASN A 606 2.27 4.61 3.35
CA ASN A 606 3.08 5.69 2.79
C ASN A 606 3.52 6.68 3.88
N LYS A 607 2.62 7.03 4.81
CA LYS A 607 2.95 7.82 5.99
C LYS A 607 4.05 7.16 6.82
N LEU A 608 3.92 5.86 7.11
CA LEU A 608 4.94 5.12 7.84
C LEU A 608 6.27 5.10 7.07
N ALA A 609 6.24 4.92 5.75
CA ALA A 609 7.43 4.99 4.92
C ALA A 609 8.14 6.35 4.99
N ARG A 610 7.40 7.46 4.96
CA ARG A 610 7.97 8.80 5.20
C ARG A 610 8.54 8.96 6.60
N GLN A 611 8.01 8.24 7.58
CA GLN A 611 8.45 8.32 8.97
C GLN A 611 9.74 7.52 9.26
N ILE A 612 9.93 6.36 8.61
CA ILE A 612 11.01 5.42 8.99
C ILE A 612 11.81 4.81 7.82
N LEU A 613 11.30 4.87 6.59
CA LEU A 613 11.84 4.11 5.45
C LEU A 613 12.64 5.02 4.52
N ILE A 614 12.01 6.09 4.02
CA ILE A 614 12.56 6.98 2.98
C ILE A 614 12.95 8.37 3.51
N ASN A 615 12.87 8.59 4.82
CA ASN A 615 13.40 9.79 5.45
C ASN A 615 14.93 9.81 5.47
N ALA A 616 15.50 10.97 5.76
CA ALA A 616 16.91 11.12 6.09
C ALA A 616 17.31 10.15 7.21
N ASP A 617 18.35 9.36 6.96
CA ASP A 617 18.83 8.25 7.81
C ASP A 617 17.79 7.13 8.05
N GLY A 618 16.78 7.06 7.18
CA GLY A 618 15.83 5.95 7.12
C GLY A 618 16.45 4.69 6.52
N VAL A 619 15.70 3.59 6.60
CA VAL A 619 16.17 2.26 6.18
C VAL A 619 16.68 2.23 4.72
N ILE A 620 16.03 2.94 3.80
CA ILE A 620 16.46 2.97 2.40
C ILE A 620 17.83 3.63 2.25
N GLU A 621 18.04 4.80 2.86
CA GLU A 621 19.33 5.48 2.77
C GLU A 621 20.44 4.67 3.42
N SER A 622 20.18 4.03 4.57
CA SER A 622 21.17 3.22 5.27
C SER A 622 21.56 1.94 4.50
N CYS A 623 20.63 1.31 3.78
CA CYS A 623 20.82 -0.06 3.27
C CYS A 623 20.98 -0.18 1.75
N PHE A 624 20.64 0.86 0.96
CA PHE A 624 20.72 0.80 -0.50
C PHE A 624 21.79 1.71 -1.04
N THR A 625 22.53 1.26 -2.05
CA THR A 625 23.71 1.93 -2.64
C THR A 625 23.57 3.44 -2.85
N PRO A 626 22.43 4.00 -3.32
CA PRO A 626 22.28 5.44 -3.52
C PRO A 626 22.42 6.32 -2.27
N GLY A 627 22.22 5.76 -1.06
CA GLY A 627 22.31 6.53 0.18
C GLY A 627 21.34 7.71 0.21
N ARG A 628 21.83 8.88 0.63
CA ARG A 628 21.05 10.12 0.70
C ARG A 628 20.51 10.64 -0.64
N TYR A 629 20.98 10.11 -1.77
CA TYR A 629 20.53 10.48 -3.12
C TYR A 629 19.38 9.61 -3.63
N ALA A 630 18.92 8.63 -2.85
CA ALA A 630 17.89 7.67 -3.24
C ALA A 630 16.61 8.32 -3.78
N MET A 631 16.11 9.36 -3.09
CA MET A 631 14.87 10.01 -3.49
C MET A 631 15.04 10.94 -4.70
N GLU A 632 16.25 11.43 -4.97
CA GLU A 632 16.55 12.18 -6.20
C GLU A 632 16.52 11.26 -7.42
N ILE A 633 17.04 10.03 -7.31
CA ILE A 633 16.92 9.01 -8.38
C ILE A 633 15.45 8.71 -8.66
N SER A 634 14.65 8.54 -7.61
CA SER A 634 13.20 8.32 -7.75
C SER A 634 12.52 9.51 -8.44
N SER A 635 12.88 10.76 -8.10
CA SER A 635 12.35 11.95 -8.78
C SER A 635 12.80 12.06 -10.24
N SER A 636 14.05 11.71 -10.56
CA SER A 636 14.54 11.67 -11.93
C SER A 636 13.71 10.71 -12.79
N ALA A 637 13.44 9.50 -12.29
CA ALA A 637 12.58 8.53 -12.97
C ALA A 637 11.13 9.00 -13.13
N TYR A 638 10.64 9.86 -12.23
CA TYR A 638 9.29 10.45 -12.35
C TYR A 638 9.18 11.45 -13.50
N GLN A 639 10.26 12.11 -13.91
CA GLN A 639 10.24 13.07 -15.03
C GLN A 639 9.76 12.43 -16.34
N THR A 640 10.09 11.16 -16.55
CA THR A 640 9.68 10.39 -17.73
C THR A 640 8.46 9.51 -17.48
N TRP A 641 7.86 9.55 -16.28
CA TRP A 641 6.72 8.71 -15.94
C TRP A 641 5.44 9.20 -16.65
N ARG A 642 4.70 8.25 -17.22
CA ARG A 642 3.50 8.49 -18.03
C ARG A 642 2.37 7.57 -17.61
N PHE A 643 1.27 8.13 -17.11
CA PHE A 643 0.13 7.35 -16.62
C PHE A 643 -0.47 6.42 -17.70
N ASP A 644 -0.59 6.92 -18.91
CA ASP A 644 -1.17 6.23 -20.07
C ASP A 644 -0.35 5.01 -20.54
N THR A 645 0.94 4.94 -20.18
CA THR A 645 1.79 3.79 -20.52
C THR A 645 1.89 2.74 -19.41
N GLN A 646 1.22 2.94 -18.26
CA GLN A 646 1.34 2.02 -17.11
C GLN A 646 0.51 0.74 -17.25
N SER A 647 -0.35 0.64 -18.28
CA SER A 647 -1.07 -0.61 -18.54
C SER A 647 -0.09 -1.71 -18.94
N LEU A 648 -0.31 -2.94 -18.45
CA LEU A 648 0.57 -4.07 -18.74
C LEU A 648 0.84 -4.27 -20.26
N PRO A 649 -0.18 -4.19 -21.15
CA PRO A 649 0.08 -4.31 -22.59
C PRO A 649 0.95 -3.17 -23.15
N ALA A 650 0.69 -1.92 -22.74
CA ALA A 650 1.48 -0.77 -23.22
C ALA A 650 2.93 -0.82 -22.72
N ASP A 651 3.13 -1.18 -21.46
CA ASP A 651 4.45 -1.34 -20.85
C ASP A 651 5.27 -2.44 -21.55
N LEU A 652 4.64 -3.57 -21.91
CA LEU A 652 5.27 -4.66 -22.66
C LEU A 652 5.59 -4.32 -24.12
N VAL A 653 4.84 -3.42 -24.75
CA VAL A 653 5.12 -2.96 -26.13
C VAL A 653 6.22 -1.89 -26.14
N GLN A 654 6.29 -1.09 -25.09
CA GLN A 654 7.28 -0.03 -24.95
C GLN A 654 8.70 -0.59 -24.76
N ARG A 655 8.83 -1.58 -23.87
CA ARG A 655 10.06 -2.34 -23.61
C ARG A 655 10.30 -3.38 -24.71
#